data_AF-A0A1V5H3G0-F1
#
_entry.id   AF-A0A1V5H3G0-F1
#
_cell.length_a   1.000
_cell.length_b   1.000
_cell.length_c   1.000
_cell.angle_alpha   90.00
_cell.angle_beta   90.00
_cell.angle_gamma   90.00
#
_symmetry.space_group_name_H-M   'P 1'
#
loop_
_entity.id
_entity.type
_entity.pdbx_description
1 polymer ?
#
loop_
_entity_poly.entity_id
_entity_poly.type
_entity_poly.pdbx_seq_one_letter_code
_entity_poly.pdbx_strand_id
1 'polypeptide(L)'
;MDSTWDANQAQLWFDRNASYSFTGGVTVEEGCHVYYKPSTAGTYSLGTGQIHIKDVAGGQTTSINYEPTVTGTTLTTPIHAQSGTTTFNWGNAPTFTGNLTLDSNIFFNSVGGAGEYFDWNGNVILTGDRTIIGGVRDLGPGRTGGLHFGGQFQGADHTLTLDFQSTIGGGGGLGMQAMLDTTAWDVGNLVLTNGAGGLAFGGGNTPNLLVHTTNATDDHFAQLRANGGKVTIQNGAQLFLRKGTIDFADLQSDATGKVLLDEYNAAYDVRLSGSGMVLGSAPGQVQRAIIGNSTGALGQLRGDITVGNGGTLFLTGQYNEMVKQYVNPAIANSGNLRLLGGGVLESHWGVGITHLQLNSGYEFQSGTQKLYLGDGNAATAETITFRGIEDRSTGAATGTFFFGTDNANVVDDGNVVLRYEGLAGTGDFNIGWSTLANITSMGYNSGTISYPFRGGSAGTEFAPISADNSIGAIGQTTGTVFTATSPTSLVTTGTVGFYNSTVSGPGGHRGAAGAVVIDAGGTFDLVAAGRAVASQITVQNGGVISGIGTFSTPLLQVTNGTVEPGNDIGTLYVDGAMTLADNSVLNFEFDTTTCDKIVVTGTPGTVTVDGILNILGAPTMGTVYTLFSSTGTLTDNILEPGVRPSGGRITLWTEAAGGYTNLNMLWIPEPTTGLILILGAALAARRRPAARA
;
A
#
# COMPACT_ATOMS: atom_id res chain seq x y z
N MET A 1 -54.50 15.27 -26.28
CA MET A 1 -54.27 16.67 -26.69
C MET A 1 -52.78 16.74 -26.99
N ASP A 2 -52.39 16.75 -28.26
CA ASP A 2 -50.99 17.04 -28.63
C ASP A 2 -50.86 18.56 -28.65
N SER A 3 -50.14 19.13 -27.69
CA SER A 3 -49.78 20.53 -27.72
C SER A 3 -48.27 20.67 -27.70
N THR A 4 -47.68 20.97 -28.84
CA THR A 4 -46.33 21.50 -28.99
C THR A 4 -46.33 22.98 -28.58
N TRP A 5 -45.40 23.39 -27.71
CA TRP A 5 -45.30 24.77 -27.18
C TRP A 5 -43.90 25.33 -27.46
N ASP A 6 -43.84 26.52 -28.06
CA ASP A 6 -42.61 27.12 -28.63
C ASP A 6 -41.89 28.10 -27.67
N ALA A 7 -40.63 27.74 -27.38
CA ALA A 7 -39.36 28.42 -27.04
C ALA A 7 -39.21 29.77 -26.31
N ASN A 8 -40.23 30.49 -25.85
CA ASN A 8 -39.99 31.74 -25.08
C ASN A 8 -40.62 31.70 -23.68
N GLN A 9 -39.90 31.09 -22.72
CA GLN A 9 -40.26 30.97 -21.29
C GLN A 9 -41.61 30.28 -21.01
N ALA A 10 -41.91 29.18 -21.70
CA ALA A 10 -43.07 28.36 -21.37
C ALA A 10 -42.80 27.58 -20.07
N GLN A 11 -43.23 28.15 -18.94
CA GLN A 11 -43.34 27.42 -17.68
C GLN A 11 -44.70 26.71 -17.63
N LEU A 12 -44.71 25.39 -17.54
CA LEU A 12 -45.93 24.61 -17.34
C LEU A 12 -46.10 24.32 -15.85
N TRP A 13 -47.10 24.92 -15.22
CA TRP A 13 -47.37 24.76 -13.79
C TRP A 13 -48.53 23.78 -13.56
N PHE A 14 -48.24 22.71 -12.83
CA PHE A 14 -49.26 21.81 -12.28
C PHE A 14 -49.50 22.18 -10.81
N ASP A 15 -50.62 22.86 -10.53
CA ASP A 15 -50.91 23.45 -9.22
C ASP A 15 -51.79 22.56 -8.30
N ARG A 16 -51.74 22.93 -7.02
CA ARG A 16 -51.90 22.26 -5.72
C ARG A 16 -52.99 21.23 -5.38
N ASN A 17 -54.01 20.90 -6.18
CA ASN A 17 -55.14 20.07 -5.67
C ASN A 17 -55.88 19.18 -6.70
N ALA A 18 -55.34 18.95 -7.89
CA ALA A 18 -56.06 18.21 -8.94
C ALA A 18 -55.23 17.04 -9.52
N SER A 19 -55.87 15.87 -9.65
CA SER A 19 -55.38 14.79 -10.50
C SER A 19 -55.60 15.19 -11.96
N TYR A 20 -54.53 15.53 -12.67
CA TYR A 20 -54.60 15.84 -14.09
C TYR A 20 -54.44 14.55 -14.91
N SER A 21 -55.50 14.09 -15.60
CA SER A 21 -55.43 12.93 -16.50
C SER A 21 -55.21 13.37 -17.94
N PHE A 22 -53.95 13.46 -18.35
CA PHE A 22 -53.64 13.60 -19.78
C PHE A 22 -53.77 12.23 -20.46
N THR A 23 -54.57 12.17 -21.53
CA THR A 23 -54.62 11.05 -22.47
C THR A 23 -53.69 11.39 -23.63
N GLY A 24 -52.48 10.81 -23.59
CA GLY A 24 -51.38 11.09 -24.54
C GLY A 24 -50.05 11.32 -23.81
N GLY A 25 -48.92 11.20 -24.53
CA GLY A 25 -47.61 11.62 -24.01
C GLY A 25 -47.49 13.16 -23.98
N VAL A 26 -46.64 13.68 -23.11
CA VAL A 26 -46.32 15.12 -23.03
C VAL A 26 -44.92 15.30 -23.59
N THR A 27 -44.74 16.09 -24.65
CA THR A 27 -43.41 16.46 -25.14
C THR A 27 -43.03 17.84 -24.62
N VAL A 28 -41.89 17.94 -23.95
CA VAL A 28 -41.27 19.17 -23.45
C VAL A 28 -40.11 19.48 -24.38
N GLU A 29 -40.18 20.61 -25.09
CA GLU A 29 -39.17 21.06 -26.06
C GLU A 29 -38.10 21.96 -25.39
N GLU A 30 -37.06 22.34 -26.16
CA GLU A 30 -35.91 23.11 -25.70
C GLU A 30 -36.31 24.38 -24.92
N GLY A 31 -35.64 24.63 -23.78
CA GLY A 31 -35.85 25.83 -22.96
C GLY A 31 -37.19 25.87 -22.21
N CYS A 32 -37.99 24.80 -22.26
CA CYS A 32 -39.22 24.69 -21.48
C CYS A 32 -38.95 24.14 -20.07
N HIS A 33 -39.75 24.60 -19.11
CA HIS A 33 -39.64 24.17 -17.72
C HIS A 33 -40.99 23.66 -17.22
N VAL A 34 -41.03 22.41 -16.75
CA VAL A 34 -42.21 21.85 -16.10
C VAL A 34 -42.08 22.04 -14.59
N TYR A 35 -43.07 22.63 -13.93
CA TYR A 35 -43.12 22.81 -12.48
C TYR A 35 -44.27 22.00 -11.89
N TYR A 36 -43.94 21.15 -10.92
CA TYR A 36 -44.87 20.31 -10.19
C TYR A 36 -44.72 20.56 -8.69
N LYS A 37 -45.77 21.11 -8.05
CA LYS A 37 -45.73 21.52 -6.63
C LYS A 37 -46.92 20.97 -5.83
N PRO A 38 -46.92 19.67 -5.51
CA PRO A 38 -48.00 19.06 -4.76
C PRO A 38 -47.95 19.55 -3.30
N SER A 39 -49.12 19.92 -2.76
CA SER A 39 -49.26 20.36 -1.36
C SER A 39 -49.85 19.32 -0.41
N THR A 40 -50.22 18.16 -0.93
CA THR A 40 -50.77 17.03 -0.15
C THR A 40 -49.97 15.75 -0.43
N ALA A 41 -49.81 14.90 0.57
CA ALA A 41 -49.21 13.58 0.38
C ALA A 41 -50.14 12.71 -0.50
N GLY A 42 -49.57 11.85 -1.35
CA GLY A 42 -50.35 11.00 -2.25
C GLY A 42 -49.63 10.58 -3.52
N THR A 43 -50.29 9.72 -4.30
CA THR A 43 -49.80 9.26 -5.60
C THR A 43 -50.37 10.13 -6.71
N TYR A 44 -49.49 10.65 -7.53
CA TYR A 44 -49.78 11.54 -8.64
C TYR A 44 -49.34 10.91 -9.95
N SER A 45 -50.11 11.20 -10.99
CA SER A 45 -49.77 10.86 -12.36
C SER A 45 -50.10 12.06 -13.24
N LEU A 46 -49.20 12.39 -14.15
CA LEU A 46 -49.37 13.34 -15.25
C LEU A 46 -49.99 12.66 -16.49
N GLY A 47 -50.76 11.60 -16.30
CA GLY A 47 -51.49 10.90 -17.36
C GLY A 47 -51.04 9.47 -17.60
N THR A 48 -51.62 8.84 -18.63
CA THR A 48 -51.28 7.45 -19.02
C THR A 48 -50.14 7.37 -20.03
N GLY A 49 -49.61 8.50 -20.49
CA GLY A 49 -48.50 8.60 -21.45
C GLY A 49 -47.13 8.81 -20.82
N GLN A 50 -46.10 8.95 -21.65
CA GLN A 50 -44.73 9.31 -21.24
C GLN A 50 -44.49 10.82 -21.32
N ILE A 51 -43.60 11.34 -20.48
CA ILE A 51 -43.04 12.69 -20.62
C ILE A 51 -41.77 12.61 -21.45
N HIS A 52 -41.79 13.12 -22.67
CA HIS A 52 -40.66 13.17 -23.57
C HIS A 52 -39.95 14.51 -23.38
N ILE A 53 -38.67 14.51 -23.06
CA ILE A 53 -37.86 15.72 -22.91
C ILE A 53 -36.91 15.78 -24.09
N LYS A 54 -37.11 16.77 -24.97
CA LYS A 54 -36.27 17.01 -26.14
C LYS A 54 -35.54 18.32 -25.97
N ASP A 55 -34.22 18.25 -25.87
CA ASP A 55 -33.36 19.40 -26.08
C ASP A 55 -33.05 19.50 -27.58
N VAL A 56 -33.33 20.64 -28.19
CA VAL A 56 -32.96 20.94 -29.58
C VAL A 56 -31.59 21.62 -29.53
N ALA A 57 -30.84 21.67 -30.63
CA ALA A 57 -29.39 21.91 -30.60
C ALA A 57 -28.92 23.33 -30.18
N GLY A 58 -29.72 24.13 -29.45
CA GLY A 58 -29.46 25.54 -29.11
C GLY A 58 -28.78 25.79 -27.76
N GLY A 59 -28.60 24.76 -26.91
CA GLY A 59 -27.85 24.86 -25.65
C GLY A 59 -28.61 25.49 -24.48
N GLN A 60 -29.94 25.59 -24.53
CA GLN A 60 -30.75 25.98 -23.38
C GLN A 60 -31.17 24.77 -22.54
N THR A 61 -31.08 24.87 -21.21
CA THR A 61 -31.39 23.76 -20.31
C THR A 61 -32.91 23.55 -20.16
N THR A 62 -33.42 22.41 -20.62
CA THR A 62 -34.79 21.97 -20.35
C THR A 62 -34.86 21.31 -18.96
N SER A 63 -35.88 21.65 -18.14
CA SER A 63 -35.97 21.09 -16.79
C SER A 63 -37.35 20.64 -16.32
N ILE A 64 -37.38 19.58 -15.50
CA ILE A 64 -38.53 19.24 -14.66
C ILE A 64 -38.20 19.66 -13.23
N ASN A 65 -39.05 20.47 -12.62
CA ASN A 65 -38.95 20.95 -11.24
C ASN A 65 -40.06 20.32 -10.41
N TYR A 66 -39.73 19.30 -9.63
CA TYR A 66 -40.64 18.61 -8.72
C TYR A 66 -40.39 19.11 -7.30
N GLU A 67 -41.15 20.09 -6.84
CA GLU A 67 -40.97 20.75 -5.54
C GLU A 67 -42.18 20.47 -4.62
N PRO A 68 -42.30 19.26 -4.03
CA PRO A 68 -43.36 18.95 -3.10
C PRO A 68 -43.18 19.77 -1.83
N THR A 69 -44.28 20.33 -1.29
CA THR A 69 -44.24 21.05 -0.02
C THR A 69 -44.47 20.13 1.19
N VAL A 70 -44.71 18.83 0.94
CA VAL A 70 -45.00 17.79 1.94
C VAL A 70 -44.30 16.48 1.56
N THR A 71 -43.89 15.69 2.54
CA THR A 71 -43.28 14.37 2.32
C THR A 71 -44.32 13.31 1.91
N GLY A 72 -43.88 12.21 1.29
CA GLY A 72 -44.75 11.09 0.91
C GLY A 72 -45.57 11.31 -0.37
N THR A 73 -45.00 12.03 -1.34
CA THR A 73 -45.59 12.19 -2.67
C THR A 73 -44.93 11.25 -3.67
N THR A 74 -45.72 10.52 -4.46
CA THR A 74 -45.22 9.59 -5.47
C THR A 74 -45.62 10.03 -6.88
N LEU A 75 -44.68 10.15 -7.82
CA LEU A 75 -44.98 10.35 -9.25
C LEU A 75 -44.85 9.03 -10.02
N THR A 76 -45.89 8.62 -10.74
CA THR A 76 -45.90 7.33 -11.49
C THR A 76 -45.64 7.47 -12.98
N THR A 77 -45.61 8.70 -13.52
CA THR A 77 -45.51 8.92 -14.96
C THR A 77 -44.11 8.60 -15.49
N PRO A 78 -43.97 7.75 -16.52
CA PRO A 78 -42.67 7.46 -17.09
C PRO A 78 -42.09 8.67 -17.85
N ILE A 79 -40.76 8.81 -17.80
CA ILE A 79 -39.98 9.90 -18.37
C ILE A 79 -39.05 9.35 -19.45
N HIS A 80 -38.95 10.05 -20.58
CA HIS A 80 -38.06 9.74 -21.69
C HIS A 80 -37.18 10.96 -21.99
N ALA A 81 -35.90 10.90 -21.60
CA ALA A 81 -34.91 11.94 -21.89
C ALA A 81 -34.31 11.70 -23.29
N GLN A 82 -34.90 12.34 -24.31
CA GLN A 82 -34.65 12.04 -25.73
C GLN A 82 -33.40 12.72 -26.32
N SER A 83 -33.05 13.93 -25.88
CA SER A 83 -31.90 14.66 -26.42
C SER A 83 -31.38 15.73 -25.45
N GLY A 84 -30.08 16.06 -25.58
CA GLY A 84 -29.33 17.09 -24.84
C GLY A 84 -29.16 16.88 -23.34
N THR A 85 -29.05 17.96 -22.55
CA THR A 85 -28.80 17.86 -21.09
C THR A 85 -30.09 18.13 -20.33
N THR A 86 -30.80 17.06 -19.97
CA THR A 86 -32.05 17.17 -19.20
C THR A 86 -31.74 17.46 -17.74
N THR A 87 -32.34 18.49 -17.14
CA THR A 87 -32.22 18.74 -15.69
C THR A 87 -33.47 18.34 -14.93
N PHE A 88 -33.33 17.52 -13.90
CA PHE A 88 -34.38 17.17 -12.97
C PHE A 88 -34.13 17.82 -11.61
N ASN A 89 -34.86 18.89 -11.31
CA ASN A 89 -34.80 19.61 -10.04
C ASN A 89 -35.82 19.01 -9.04
N TRP A 90 -35.42 18.72 -7.80
CA TRP A 90 -36.33 18.15 -6.78
C TRP A 90 -36.31 18.83 -5.40
N GLY A 91 -37.46 18.83 -4.72
CA GLY A 91 -37.68 19.35 -3.35
C GLY A 91 -37.79 18.25 -2.27
N ASN A 92 -38.64 18.41 -1.25
CA ASN A 92 -38.70 17.51 -0.07
C ASN A 92 -39.04 16.03 -0.39
N ALA A 93 -38.04 15.16 -0.46
CA ALA A 93 -38.13 13.68 -0.49
C ALA A 93 -39.21 13.06 -1.41
N PRO A 94 -39.12 13.28 -2.73
CA PRO A 94 -40.08 12.69 -3.64
C PRO A 94 -39.77 11.22 -3.96
N THR A 95 -40.83 10.43 -4.18
CA THR A 95 -40.73 9.07 -4.72
C THR A 95 -41.20 9.05 -6.18
N PHE A 96 -40.49 8.36 -7.06
CA PHE A 96 -40.86 8.14 -8.45
C PHE A 96 -41.01 6.65 -8.71
N THR A 97 -42.02 6.22 -9.44
CA THR A 97 -42.22 4.81 -9.81
C THR A 97 -42.40 4.59 -11.30
N GLY A 98 -42.47 5.68 -12.09
CA GLY A 98 -42.47 5.60 -13.56
C GLY A 98 -41.09 5.24 -14.09
N ASN A 99 -41.03 4.55 -15.23
CA ASN A 99 -39.76 4.22 -15.88
C ASN A 99 -39.05 5.48 -16.40
N LEU A 100 -37.72 5.49 -16.33
CA LEU A 100 -36.82 6.47 -16.95
C LEU A 100 -36.17 5.85 -18.18
N THR A 101 -36.40 6.40 -19.37
CA THR A 101 -35.67 6.02 -20.60
C THR A 101 -34.65 7.10 -20.93
N LEU A 102 -33.38 6.73 -21.11
CA LEU A 102 -32.25 7.62 -21.32
C LEU A 102 -31.67 7.48 -22.75
N ASP A 103 -32.07 8.38 -23.65
CA ASP A 103 -31.39 8.59 -24.95
C ASP A 103 -30.33 9.69 -24.86
N SER A 104 -30.26 10.37 -23.71
CA SER A 104 -29.35 11.47 -23.44
C SER A 104 -28.92 11.50 -21.97
N ASN A 105 -27.95 12.35 -21.63
CA ASN A 105 -27.48 12.52 -20.26
C ASN A 105 -28.54 13.27 -19.42
N ILE A 106 -28.62 12.93 -18.13
CA ILE A 106 -29.55 13.57 -17.20
C ILE A 106 -28.79 14.14 -16.00
N PHE A 107 -29.18 15.34 -15.58
CA PHE A 107 -28.66 16.04 -14.41
C PHE A 107 -29.75 16.08 -13.33
N PHE A 108 -29.58 15.33 -12.26
CA PHE A 108 -30.44 15.46 -11.08
C PHE A 108 -29.89 16.57 -10.19
N ASN A 109 -30.73 17.54 -9.82
CA ASN A 109 -30.36 18.65 -8.95
C ASN A 109 -31.33 18.81 -7.76
N SER A 110 -30.82 18.90 -6.53
CA SER A 110 -31.68 19.26 -5.39
C SER A 110 -31.93 20.78 -5.34
N VAL A 111 -33.18 21.18 -5.09
CA VAL A 111 -33.61 22.58 -4.88
C VAL A 111 -34.29 22.71 -3.50
N GLY A 112 -33.47 22.70 -2.44
CA GLY A 112 -33.83 23.32 -1.15
C GLY A 112 -33.85 22.45 0.11
N GLY A 113 -33.21 22.96 1.18
CA GLY A 113 -33.81 23.14 2.51
C GLY A 113 -33.98 21.97 3.48
N ALA A 114 -34.18 20.72 3.06
CA ALA A 114 -34.37 19.56 3.96
C ALA A 114 -33.59 18.35 3.43
N GLY A 115 -32.74 17.77 4.28
CA GLY A 115 -31.83 16.69 3.89
C GLY A 115 -32.53 15.34 3.82
N GLU A 116 -33.07 14.99 2.66
CA GLU A 116 -33.72 13.70 2.44
C GLU A 116 -33.47 13.20 0.99
N TYR A 117 -33.57 11.88 0.82
CA TYR A 117 -33.24 11.16 -0.42
C TYR A 117 -34.28 11.41 -1.53
N PHE A 118 -33.82 11.42 -2.77
CA PHE A 118 -34.66 11.27 -3.96
C PHE A 118 -34.82 9.78 -4.26
N ASP A 119 -36.03 9.23 -4.16
CA ASP A 119 -36.26 7.80 -4.39
C ASP A 119 -36.82 7.54 -5.79
N TRP A 120 -36.07 6.85 -6.64
CA TRP A 120 -36.50 6.39 -7.97
C TRP A 120 -36.72 4.88 -7.99
N ASN A 121 -37.95 4.45 -7.81
CA ASN A 121 -38.38 3.05 -7.78
C ASN A 121 -38.84 2.50 -9.16
N GLY A 122 -38.85 3.33 -10.21
CA GLY A 122 -39.14 2.87 -11.58
C GLY A 122 -37.89 2.33 -12.29
N ASN A 123 -38.06 1.58 -13.37
CA ASN A 123 -36.90 1.05 -14.11
C ASN A 123 -36.14 2.18 -14.83
N VAL A 124 -34.82 2.08 -14.93
CA VAL A 124 -33.95 2.93 -15.75
C VAL A 124 -33.53 2.14 -17.00
N ILE A 125 -33.81 2.66 -18.18
CA ILE A 125 -33.60 2.01 -19.47
C ILE A 125 -32.59 2.86 -20.26
N LEU A 126 -31.45 2.27 -20.59
CA LEU A 126 -30.40 2.87 -21.40
C LEU A 126 -30.60 2.46 -22.86
N THR A 127 -30.51 3.42 -23.78
CA THR A 127 -30.54 3.17 -25.23
C THR A 127 -29.19 3.41 -25.91
N GLY A 128 -28.16 3.69 -25.11
CA GLY A 128 -26.78 3.92 -25.49
C GLY A 128 -25.92 4.14 -24.25
N ASP A 129 -24.66 4.52 -24.42
CA ASP A 129 -23.82 4.95 -23.29
C ASP A 129 -24.36 6.26 -22.72
N ARG A 130 -24.59 6.32 -21.40
CA ARG A 130 -25.23 7.47 -20.75
C ARG A 130 -24.57 7.84 -19.44
N THR A 131 -24.65 9.13 -19.13
CA THR A 131 -24.24 9.69 -17.85
C THR A 131 -25.46 10.18 -17.07
N ILE A 132 -25.58 9.70 -15.84
CA ILE A 132 -26.40 10.31 -14.81
C ILE A 132 -25.48 11.18 -13.98
N ILE A 133 -25.67 12.48 -14.08
CA ILE A 133 -24.98 13.47 -13.26
C ILE A 133 -25.90 13.78 -12.10
N GLY A 134 -25.38 13.82 -10.88
CA GLY A 134 -26.14 14.41 -9.80
C GLY A 134 -25.36 15.53 -9.11
N GLY A 135 -26.10 16.58 -8.78
CA GLY A 135 -25.67 17.71 -7.99
C GLY A 135 -26.59 17.88 -6.79
N VAL A 136 -26.00 17.93 -5.59
CA VAL A 136 -26.72 18.35 -4.38
C VAL A 136 -26.38 19.81 -4.11
N ARG A 137 -27.40 20.65 -4.04
CA ARG A 137 -27.27 22.08 -3.73
C ARG A 137 -27.64 22.33 -2.26
N ASP A 138 -26.71 22.88 -1.47
CA ASP A 138 -26.96 23.47 -0.14
C ASP A 138 -27.69 22.56 0.87
N LEU A 139 -27.12 21.39 1.16
CA LEU A 139 -27.39 20.73 2.44
C LEU A 139 -26.53 21.42 3.49
N GLY A 140 -27.13 22.23 4.37
CA GLY A 140 -26.40 22.79 5.52
C GLY A 140 -25.62 21.71 6.30
N PRO A 141 -24.60 22.10 7.09
CA PRO A 141 -23.70 21.15 7.75
C PRO A 141 -24.47 20.07 8.55
N GLY A 142 -24.11 18.80 8.34
CA GLY A 142 -24.67 17.65 9.07
C GLY A 142 -25.92 16.99 8.46
N ARG A 143 -26.30 17.33 7.22
CA ARG A 143 -27.46 16.73 6.53
C ARG A 143 -27.06 15.87 5.33
N THR A 144 -27.39 14.58 5.33
CA THR A 144 -27.19 13.70 4.17
C THR A 144 -28.38 13.79 3.20
N GLY A 145 -28.11 13.84 1.91
CA GLY A 145 -29.10 13.71 0.83
C GLY A 145 -28.48 12.92 -0.33
N GLY A 146 -29.29 12.19 -1.08
CA GLY A 146 -28.79 11.23 -2.06
C GLY A 146 -29.84 10.83 -3.09
N LEU A 147 -29.40 10.07 -4.10
CA LEU A 147 -30.26 9.50 -5.15
C LEU A 147 -30.44 8.01 -4.91
N HIS A 148 -31.57 7.59 -4.40
CA HIS A 148 -31.86 6.18 -4.25
C HIS A 148 -32.53 5.64 -5.52
N PHE A 149 -31.99 4.58 -6.11
CA PHE A 149 -32.65 3.84 -7.19
C PHE A 149 -33.15 2.48 -6.65
N GLY A 150 -34.47 2.34 -6.57
CA GLY A 150 -35.18 1.12 -6.18
C GLY A 150 -35.79 0.33 -7.36
N GLY A 151 -35.71 0.83 -8.61
CA GLY A 151 -36.10 0.10 -9.83
C GLY A 151 -34.93 -0.41 -10.70
N GLN A 152 -35.18 -1.37 -11.60
CA GLN A 152 -34.12 -2.09 -12.33
C GLN A 152 -33.39 -1.22 -13.35
N PHE A 153 -32.10 -1.46 -13.58
CA PHE A 153 -31.36 -0.89 -14.71
C PHE A 153 -31.34 -1.88 -15.88
N GLN A 154 -31.58 -1.38 -17.10
CA GLN A 154 -31.63 -2.17 -18.34
C GLN A 154 -30.81 -1.49 -19.44
N GLY A 155 -29.95 -2.24 -20.13
CA GLY A 155 -28.98 -1.71 -21.09
C GLY A 155 -27.70 -2.54 -21.17
N ALA A 156 -27.83 -3.86 -21.34
CA ALA A 156 -26.74 -4.84 -21.28
C ALA A 156 -25.52 -4.54 -22.18
N ASP A 157 -25.72 -3.79 -23.27
CA ASP A 157 -24.68 -3.44 -24.24
C ASP A 157 -24.11 -2.03 -24.03
N HIS A 158 -24.47 -1.37 -22.93
CA HIS A 158 -24.22 0.06 -22.72
C HIS A 158 -23.48 0.36 -21.42
N THR A 159 -22.71 1.45 -21.44
CA THR A 159 -22.01 1.99 -20.29
C THR A 159 -22.88 3.01 -19.56
N LEU A 160 -23.12 2.77 -18.28
CA LEU A 160 -23.68 3.76 -17.36
C LEU A 160 -22.55 4.47 -16.62
N THR A 161 -22.49 5.80 -16.74
CA THR A 161 -21.63 6.63 -15.90
C THR A 161 -22.47 7.32 -14.83
N LEU A 162 -22.09 7.16 -13.56
CA LEU A 162 -22.59 7.95 -12.44
C LEU A 162 -21.54 9.01 -12.13
N ASP A 163 -21.85 10.26 -12.45
CA ASP A 163 -21.00 11.42 -12.23
C ASP A 163 -21.49 12.24 -11.03
N PHE A 164 -20.68 12.24 -9.98
CA PHE A 164 -20.98 12.94 -8.73
C PHE A 164 -20.31 14.30 -8.73
N GLN A 165 -21.09 15.36 -8.99
CA GLN A 165 -20.59 16.73 -9.06
C GLN A 165 -20.99 17.51 -7.80
N SER A 166 -20.02 18.18 -7.16
CA SER A 166 -20.30 19.23 -6.18
C SER A 166 -20.44 20.56 -6.89
N THR A 167 -21.64 21.14 -6.89
CA THR A 167 -21.88 22.42 -7.57
C THR A 167 -21.55 23.68 -6.74
N ILE A 168 -21.05 23.60 -5.50
CA ILE A 168 -20.80 24.81 -4.66
C ILE A 168 -19.50 24.74 -3.84
N GLY A 169 -18.68 25.80 -3.95
CA GLY A 169 -17.44 26.06 -3.20
C GLY A 169 -17.63 26.47 -1.72
N GLY A 170 -18.50 25.79 -0.98
CA GLY A 170 -18.66 25.95 0.47
C GLY A 170 -18.25 24.68 1.20
N GLY A 171 -17.27 24.74 2.11
CA GLY A 171 -16.58 23.59 2.72
C GLY A 171 -17.39 22.70 3.69
N GLY A 172 -18.60 22.27 3.32
CA GLY A 172 -19.37 21.26 4.06
C GLY A 172 -19.58 20.01 3.20
N GLY A 173 -18.73 19.00 3.39
CA GLY A 173 -18.75 17.75 2.63
C GLY A 173 -20.00 16.93 2.92
N LEU A 174 -20.92 16.85 1.95
CA LEU A 174 -22.07 15.95 1.95
C LEU A 174 -22.24 15.45 0.52
N GLY A 175 -21.64 14.29 0.25
CA GLY A 175 -21.70 13.62 -1.04
C GLY A 175 -23.11 13.10 -1.32
N MET A 176 -23.45 13.02 -2.61
CA MET A 176 -24.56 12.17 -3.03
C MET A 176 -24.28 10.75 -2.60
N GLN A 177 -25.23 10.16 -1.90
CA GLN A 177 -25.27 8.73 -1.71
C GLN A 177 -26.24 8.15 -2.73
N ALA A 178 -25.71 7.49 -3.76
CA ALA A 178 -26.57 6.60 -4.52
C ALA A 178 -26.80 5.33 -3.69
N MET A 179 -28.06 4.97 -3.45
CA MET A 179 -28.43 3.69 -2.83
C MET A 179 -29.06 2.81 -3.90
N LEU A 180 -28.74 1.52 -3.89
CA LEU A 180 -29.18 0.55 -4.89
C LEU A 180 -29.80 -0.65 -4.18
N ASP A 181 -31.13 -0.71 -4.16
CA ASP A 181 -31.89 -1.79 -3.50
C ASP A 181 -32.46 -2.81 -4.52
N THR A 182 -32.00 -2.78 -5.78
CA THR A 182 -32.72 -3.37 -6.93
C THR A 182 -32.23 -4.76 -7.32
N THR A 183 -33.09 -5.77 -7.33
CA THR A 183 -32.74 -7.17 -7.66
C THR A 183 -32.22 -7.45 -9.09
N ALA A 184 -32.11 -6.45 -9.97
CA ALA A 184 -31.58 -6.61 -11.33
C ALA A 184 -30.85 -5.34 -11.84
N TRP A 185 -29.63 -5.55 -12.30
CA TRP A 185 -28.71 -4.55 -12.83
C TRP A 185 -28.11 -5.05 -14.14
N ASP A 186 -28.82 -4.79 -15.24
CA ASP A 186 -28.48 -5.30 -16.56
C ASP A 186 -27.90 -4.17 -17.41
N VAL A 187 -26.68 -3.74 -17.07
CA VAL A 187 -25.89 -2.79 -17.87
C VAL A 187 -24.62 -3.46 -18.39
N GLY A 188 -24.04 -2.91 -19.46
CA GLY A 188 -22.80 -3.42 -20.05
C GLY A 188 -21.56 -3.00 -19.28
N ASN A 189 -21.46 -1.75 -18.82
CA ASN A 189 -20.39 -1.30 -17.92
C ASN A 189 -20.90 -0.27 -16.93
N LEU A 190 -20.25 -0.16 -15.76
CA LEU A 190 -20.47 0.91 -14.79
C LEU A 190 -19.20 1.74 -14.62
N VAL A 191 -19.35 3.06 -14.69
CA VAL A 191 -18.30 4.02 -14.36
C VAL A 191 -18.78 4.91 -13.22
N LEU A 192 -17.99 5.01 -12.15
CA LEU A 192 -18.19 5.97 -11.06
C LEU A 192 -17.12 7.04 -11.16
N THR A 193 -17.52 8.32 -11.20
CA THR A 193 -16.57 9.41 -11.35
C THR A 193 -17.01 10.64 -10.56
N ASN A 194 -16.07 11.46 -10.11
CA ASN A 194 -16.38 12.84 -9.71
C ASN A 194 -15.95 13.78 -10.84
N GLY A 195 -16.88 14.59 -11.35
CA GLY A 195 -16.61 15.58 -12.39
C GLY A 195 -15.65 16.69 -11.95
N ALA A 196 -15.20 17.50 -12.91
CA ALA A 196 -14.25 18.60 -12.69
C ALA A 196 -14.80 19.63 -11.67
N GLY A 197 -14.24 19.62 -10.45
CA GLY A 197 -14.71 20.44 -9.32
C GLY A 197 -15.16 19.62 -8.10
N GLY A 198 -15.20 18.28 -8.20
CA GLY A 198 -15.38 17.40 -7.05
C GLY A 198 -14.29 17.64 -6.01
N LEU A 199 -14.67 18.13 -4.83
CA LEU A 199 -13.77 18.20 -3.69
C LEU A 199 -13.32 16.77 -3.37
N ALA A 200 -12.02 16.51 -3.40
CA ALA A 200 -11.45 15.33 -2.77
C ALA A 200 -11.94 15.32 -1.32
N PHE A 201 -12.72 14.30 -0.95
CA PHE A 201 -13.29 14.18 0.39
C PHE A 201 -12.15 14.10 1.41
N GLY A 202 -11.81 15.25 1.99
CA GLY A 202 -10.83 15.37 3.05
C GLY A 202 -11.44 14.87 4.36
N GLY A 203 -11.10 13.66 4.76
CA GLY A 203 -11.26 13.17 6.13
C GLY A 203 -12.68 12.79 6.61
N GLY A 204 -13.70 12.79 5.74
CA GLY A 204 -15.07 12.39 6.08
C GLY A 204 -15.52 11.11 5.36
N ASN A 205 -16.14 10.18 6.09
CA ASN A 205 -16.58 8.84 5.64
C ASN A 205 -17.88 8.83 4.80
N THR A 206 -18.14 9.80 3.93
CA THR A 206 -19.37 9.83 3.13
C THR A 206 -19.16 9.28 1.71
N PRO A 207 -19.78 8.14 1.31
CA PRO A 207 -19.66 7.53 -0.02
C PRO A 207 -20.16 8.42 -1.16
N ASN A 208 -19.61 8.21 -2.37
CA ASN A 208 -20.27 8.61 -3.63
C ASN A 208 -21.34 7.61 -4.06
N LEU A 209 -21.06 6.31 -3.96
CA LEU A 209 -22.03 5.24 -4.17
C LEU A 209 -22.02 4.32 -2.95
N LEU A 210 -23.18 4.16 -2.29
CA LEU A 210 -23.38 3.09 -1.32
C LEU A 210 -24.19 1.98 -1.98
N VAL A 211 -23.54 0.84 -2.23
CA VAL A 211 -24.27 -0.39 -2.52
C VAL A 211 -24.69 -0.98 -1.17
N HIS A 212 -26.00 -0.97 -0.89
CA HIS A 212 -26.57 -1.55 0.30
C HIS A 212 -27.55 -2.65 -0.10
N THR A 213 -27.31 -3.90 0.30
CA THR A 213 -28.33 -4.94 0.11
C THR A 213 -29.12 -5.11 1.40
N THR A 214 -30.44 -4.91 1.34
CA THR A 214 -31.31 -5.11 2.50
C THR A 214 -31.44 -6.61 2.84
N ASN A 215 -31.36 -7.48 1.83
CA ASN A 215 -31.39 -8.94 1.95
C ASN A 215 -30.04 -9.60 1.60
N ALA A 216 -29.66 -10.63 2.36
CA ALA A 216 -28.40 -11.35 2.22
C ALA A 216 -28.30 -12.24 0.95
N THR A 217 -29.38 -12.33 0.16
CA THR A 217 -29.50 -13.22 -1.00
C THR A 217 -29.51 -12.50 -2.35
N ASP A 218 -29.57 -11.18 -2.36
CA ASP A 218 -29.77 -10.40 -3.58
C ASP A 218 -28.40 -10.03 -4.18
N ASP A 219 -28.02 -10.73 -5.25
CA ASP A 219 -26.74 -10.56 -5.95
C ASP A 219 -26.90 -9.58 -7.12
N HIS A 220 -26.89 -8.29 -6.81
CA HIS A 220 -27.18 -7.21 -7.78
C HIS A 220 -26.22 -7.18 -8.98
N PHE A 221 -24.98 -7.65 -8.82
CA PHE A 221 -23.94 -7.57 -9.84
C PHE A 221 -23.78 -8.88 -10.64
N ALA A 222 -24.56 -9.92 -10.31
CA ALA A 222 -24.63 -11.15 -11.09
C ALA A 222 -24.96 -10.93 -12.58
N GLN A 223 -25.72 -9.89 -12.89
CA GLN A 223 -26.16 -9.56 -14.26
C GLN A 223 -25.10 -8.78 -15.04
N LEU A 224 -24.42 -7.80 -14.43
CA LEU A 224 -23.23 -7.15 -15.02
C LEU A 224 -22.16 -8.20 -15.42
N ARG A 225 -21.97 -9.21 -14.56
CA ARG A 225 -21.10 -10.36 -14.84
C ARG A 225 -21.53 -11.17 -16.05
N ALA A 226 -22.83 -11.43 -16.22
CA ALA A 226 -23.35 -12.22 -17.33
C ALA A 226 -23.04 -11.58 -18.70
N ASN A 227 -22.90 -10.24 -18.72
CA ASN A 227 -22.58 -9.46 -19.91
C ASN A 227 -21.07 -9.20 -20.10
N GLY A 228 -20.21 -9.72 -19.22
CA GLY A 228 -18.76 -9.45 -19.26
C GLY A 228 -18.40 -8.00 -18.94
N GLY A 229 -19.28 -7.29 -18.23
CA GLY A 229 -19.15 -5.88 -17.93
C GLY A 229 -18.14 -5.55 -16.84
N LYS A 230 -17.64 -4.30 -16.84
CA LYS A 230 -16.64 -3.81 -15.87
C LYS A 230 -17.22 -2.75 -14.95
N VAL A 231 -16.70 -2.68 -13.72
CA VAL A 231 -16.92 -1.53 -12.82
C VAL A 231 -15.64 -0.72 -12.73
N THR A 232 -15.69 0.55 -13.15
CA THR A 232 -14.54 1.48 -13.09
C THR A 232 -14.81 2.58 -12.10
N ILE A 233 -13.88 2.84 -11.19
CA ILE A 233 -13.94 3.92 -10.19
C ILE A 233 -12.81 4.89 -10.48
N GLN A 234 -13.16 6.15 -10.72
CA GLN A 234 -12.18 7.13 -11.18
C GLN A 234 -12.39 8.54 -10.61
N ASN A 235 -11.38 9.40 -10.75
CA ASN A 235 -11.41 10.82 -10.36
C ASN A 235 -11.89 11.08 -8.92
N GLY A 236 -11.46 10.28 -7.93
CA GLY A 236 -11.77 10.52 -6.53
C GLY A 236 -13.09 9.92 -6.06
N ALA A 237 -13.82 9.22 -6.95
CA ALA A 237 -15.08 8.58 -6.60
C ALA A 237 -14.86 7.46 -5.57
N GLN A 238 -15.84 7.27 -4.69
CA GLN A 238 -15.81 6.28 -3.62
C GLN A 238 -16.97 5.29 -3.75
N LEU A 239 -16.66 4.00 -3.90
CA LEU A 239 -17.62 2.90 -3.84
C LEU A 239 -17.62 2.31 -2.43
N PHE A 240 -18.72 2.39 -1.71
CA PHE A 240 -18.91 1.70 -0.44
C PHE A 240 -19.77 0.46 -0.64
N LEU A 241 -19.31 -0.68 -0.12
CA LEU A 241 -20.03 -1.94 -0.16
C LEU A 241 -20.52 -2.30 1.25
N ARG A 242 -21.85 -2.41 1.42
CA ARG A 242 -22.51 -2.75 2.68
C ARG A 242 -23.55 -3.85 2.46
N LYS A 243 -23.31 -5.00 3.07
CA LYS A 243 -24.20 -6.17 3.32
C LYS A 243 -24.43 -7.00 2.07
N GLY A 244 -24.43 -8.32 2.24
CA GLY A 244 -24.71 -9.28 1.17
C GLY A 244 -23.49 -9.98 0.54
N THR A 245 -23.80 -10.88 -0.39
CA THR A 245 -22.86 -11.40 -1.37
C THR A 245 -22.92 -10.48 -2.59
N ILE A 246 -21.78 -9.96 -3.02
CA ILE A 246 -21.72 -9.08 -4.21
C ILE A 246 -20.73 -9.69 -5.19
N ASP A 247 -21.21 -10.16 -6.35
CA ASP A 247 -20.37 -10.72 -7.43
C ASP A 247 -19.96 -9.63 -8.45
N PHE A 248 -18.74 -9.10 -8.37
CA PHE A 248 -18.23 -8.17 -9.40
C PHE A 248 -17.60 -8.91 -10.57
N ALA A 249 -17.74 -8.38 -11.79
CA ALA A 249 -16.85 -8.69 -12.89
C ALA A 249 -15.89 -7.51 -13.10
N ASP A 250 -14.59 -7.80 -13.14
CA ASP A 250 -13.50 -6.86 -13.49
C ASP A 250 -13.63 -5.47 -12.82
N LEU A 251 -13.44 -5.40 -11.50
CA LEU A 251 -13.44 -4.14 -10.75
C LEU A 251 -12.09 -3.41 -10.95
N GLN A 252 -12.14 -2.17 -11.43
CA GLN A 252 -10.98 -1.31 -11.67
C GLN A 252 -11.10 -0.01 -10.88
N SER A 253 -10.01 0.40 -10.25
CA SER A 253 -9.88 1.71 -9.60
C SER A 253 -8.68 2.45 -10.16
N ASP A 254 -8.88 3.70 -10.57
CA ASP A 254 -7.81 4.62 -10.96
C ASP A 254 -7.09 5.22 -9.75
N ALA A 255 -6.15 6.13 -10.04
CA ALA A 255 -5.29 6.86 -9.11
C ALA A 255 -5.91 7.61 -7.94
N THR A 256 -7.21 7.83 -7.96
CA THR A 256 -7.90 8.64 -6.96
C THR A 256 -9.19 7.97 -6.51
N GLY A 257 -9.71 7.03 -7.30
CA GLY A 257 -10.81 6.16 -6.94
C GLY A 257 -10.52 5.37 -5.67
N LYS A 258 -11.58 5.18 -4.87
CA LYS A 258 -11.51 4.37 -3.66
C LYS A 258 -12.62 3.33 -3.62
N VAL A 259 -12.25 2.10 -3.27
CA VAL A 259 -13.21 1.06 -2.87
C VAL A 259 -13.14 0.94 -1.36
N LEU A 260 -14.26 1.19 -0.70
CA LEU A 260 -14.41 1.04 0.74
C LEU A 260 -15.30 -0.15 1.08
N LEU A 261 -14.75 -1.06 1.87
CA LEU A 261 -15.47 -2.22 2.41
C LEU A 261 -15.81 -1.90 3.86
N ASP A 262 -17.10 -1.74 4.18
CA ASP A 262 -17.57 -1.37 5.52
C ASP A 262 -18.25 -2.55 6.24
N GLU A 263 -17.83 -2.81 7.48
CA GLU A 263 -18.35 -3.88 8.33
C GLU A 263 -19.37 -3.44 9.37
N TYR A 264 -20.59 -3.08 8.96
CA TYR A 264 -21.67 -2.80 9.90
C TYR A 264 -22.49 -4.06 10.31
N ASN A 265 -22.16 -4.68 11.45
CA ASN A 265 -22.99 -5.67 12.19
C ASN A 265 -23.24 -7.08 11.58
N ALA A 266 -22.61 -7.50 10.48
CA ALA A 266 -22.73 -8.87 9.95
C ALA A 266 -21.48 -9.30 9.15
N ALA A 267 -21.33 -10.60 8.87
CA ALA A 267 -20.29 -11.10 7.98
C ALA A 267 -20.62 -10.78 6.51
N TYR A 268 -19.64 -10.30 5.75
CA TYR A 268 -19.77 -10.01 4.31
C TYR A 268 -19.03 -11.05 3.47
N ASP A 269 -19.52 -11.34 2.27
CA ASP A 269 -18.83 -12.19 1.30
C ASP A 269 -18.75 -11.41 -0.02
N VAL A 270 -17.71 -10.58 -0.18
CA VAL A 270 -17.50 -9.86 -1.45
C VAL A 270 -16.81 -10.82 -2.40
N ARG A 271 -17.50 -11.19 -3.48
CA ARG A 271 -17.00 -12.13 -4.46
C ARG A 271 -16.58 -11.36 -5.71
N LEU A 272 -15.32 -11.49 -6.06
CA LEU A 272 -14.76 -11.02 -7.30
C LEU A 272 -14.76 -12.20 -8.28
N SER A 273 -15.51 -12.05 -9.36
CA SER A 273 -15.60 -13.01 -10.45
C SER A 273 -14.88 -12.48 -11.70
N GLY A 274 -14.73 -13.33 -12.72
CA GLY A 274 -13.99 -12.94 -13.94
C GLY A 274 -12.50 -12.77 -13.67
N SER A 275 -11.90 -11.65 -14.10
CA SER A 275 -10.47 -11.35 -13.93
C SER A 275 -10.13 -10.82 -12.53
N GLY A 276 -11.12 -10.65 -11.65
CA GLY A 276 -10.94 -10.19 -10.28
C GLY A 276 -10.96 -8.66 -10.14
N MET A 277 -10.21 -8.14 -9.16
CA MET A 277 -10.04 -6.71 -8.91
C MET A 277 -8.64 -6.26 -9.34
N VAL A 278 -8.55 -5.16 -10.08
CA VAL A 278 -7.28 -4.57 -10.53
C VAL A 278 -7.16 -3.14 -10.02
N LEU A 279 -6.11 -2.88 -9.25
CA LEU A 279 -5.75 -1.56 -8.75
C LEU A 279 -4.60 -1.04 -9.62
N GLY A 280 -4.88 -0.09 -10.52
CA GLY A 280 -3.97 0.26 -11.61
C GLY A 280 -3.69 1.75 -11.80
N SER A 281 -2.42 2.06 -12.11
CA SER A 281 -1.83 3.34 -12.53
C SER A 281 -2.14 4.55 -11.64
N ALA A 282 -1.18 4.84 -10.74
CA ALA A 282 -1.20 5.90 -9.71
C ALA A 282 -2.26 5.61 -8.59
N PRO A 283 -2.30 6.31 -7.43
CA PRO A 283 -2.72 5.75 -6.13
C PRO A 283 -4.21 5.43 -5.97
N GLY A 284 -4.72 4.46 -6.72
CA GLY A 284 -5.99 3.81 -6.43
C GLY A 284 -5.89 3.09 -5.11
N GLN A 285 -6.80 3.41 -4.19
CA GLN A 285 -6.80 2.90 -2.83
C GLN A 285 -8.01 2.00 -2.62
N VAL A 286 -7.77 0.72 -2.34
CA VAL A 286 -8.80 -0.09 -1.67
C VAL A 286 -8.58 0.07 -0.18
N GLN A 287 -9.53 0.69 0.50
CA GLN A 287 -9.48 0.89 1.95
C GLN A 287 -10.55 0.00 2.59
N ARG A 288 -10.16 -1.02 3.35
CA ARG A 288 -11.11 -1.67 4.25
C ARG A 288 -11.28 -0.79 5.49
N ALA A 289 -12.46 -0.24 5.72
CA ALA A 289 -12.78 0.51 6.93
C ALA A 289 -13.72 -0.33 7.79
N ILE A 290 -13.24 -0.87 8.91
CA ILE A 290 -14.08 -1.63 9.83
C ILE A 290 -14.88 -0.65 10.72
N ILE A 291 -16.15 -0.40 10.41
CA ILE A 291 -17.04 0.38 11.27
C ILE A 291 -18.27 -0.47 11.66
N GLY A 292 -18.17 -1.29 12.70
CA GLY A 292 -19.35 -1.94 13.27
C GLY A 292 -19.14 -3.10 14.24
N ASN A 293 -20.25 -3.53 14.86
CA ASN A 293 -20.34 -4.35 16.06
C ASN A 293 -20.63 -5.82 15.72
N SER A 294 -19.68 -6.56 15.15
CA SER A 294 -19.84 -8.01 14.94
C SER A 294 -18.78 -8.82 15.66
N THR A 295 -19.25 -9.66 16.57
CA THR A 295 -18.53 -10.74 17.24
C THR A 295 -18.48 -12.02 16.40
N GLY A 296 -18.78 -11.95 15.09
CA GLY A 296 -18.97 -13.14 14.25
C GLY A 296 -18.60 -12.91 12.79
N ALA A 297 -17.59 -13.66 12.35
CA ALA A 297 -17.12 -13.92 10.99
C ALA A 297 -16.59 -12.72 10.17
N LEU A 298 -15.34 -12.88 9.72
CA LEU A 298 -14.58 -11.97 8.86
C LEU A 298 -15.27 -11.79 7.49
N GLY A 299 -15.28 -10.56 6.97
CA GLY A 299 -15.52 -10.32 5.56
C GLY A 299 -14.52 -11.10 4.70
N GLN A 300 -15.00 -11.96 3.80
CA GLN A 300 -14.16 -12.63 2.81
C GLN A 300 -14.17 -11.82 1.51
N LEU A 301 -12.98 -11.58 0.96
CA LEU A 301 -12.87 -11.20 -0.45
C LEU A 301 -12.60 -12.50 -1.21
N ARG A 302 -13.41 -12.86 -2.20
CA ARG A 302 -13.20 -14.09 -2.97
C ARG A 302 -12.87 -13.77 -4.40
N GLY A 303 -11.62 -13.87 -4.78
CA GLY A 303 -11.20 -13.77 -6.18
C GLY A 303 -9.84 -13.09 -6.33
N ASP A 304 -9.36 -13.04 -7.56
CA ASP A 304 -8.00 -12.54 -7.80
C ASP A 304 -7.95 -11.03 -7.54
N ILE A 305 -6.91 -10.57 -6.83
CA ILE A 305 -6.58 -9.14 -6.68
C ILE A 305 -5.26 -8.91 -7.40
N THR A 306 -5.19 -7.87 -8.21
CA THR A 306 -3.95 -7.40 -8.83
C THR A 306 -3.68 -5.96 -8.38
N VAL A 307 -2.54 -5.72 -7.74
CA VAL A 307 -2.05 -4.40 -7.38
C VAL A 307 -0.93 -4.06 -8.35
N GLY A 308 -1.25 -3.23 -9.35
CA GLY A 308 -0.32 -2.80 -10.39
C GLY A 308 0.50 -1.58 -9.99
N ASN A 309 1.30 -1.08 -10.94
CA ASN A 309 2.14 0.11 -10.76
C ASN A 309 1.34 1.31 -10.24
N GLY A 310 1.74 1.85 -9.08
CA GLY A 310 1.11 2.97 -8.42
C GLY A 310 -0.19 2.63 -7.69
N GLY A 311 -0.71 1.41 -7.81
CA GLY A 311 -1.85 0.94 -7.02
C GLY A 311 -1.47 0.72 -5.56
N THR A 312 -2.40 1.00 -4.64
CA THR A 312 -2.22 0.74 -3.20
C THR A 312 -3.37 -0.07 -2.66
N LEU A 313 -3.08 -1.24 -2.10
CA LEU A 313 -4.03 -1.96 -1.25
C LEU A 313 -3.81 -1.49 0.20
N PHE A 314 -4.80 -0.79 0.76
CA PHE A 314 -4.73 -0.19 2.09
C PHE A 314 -5.52 -1.02 3.11
N LEU A 315 -4.81 -1.47 4.13
CA LEU A 315 -5.30 -2.33 5.20
C LEU A 315 -5.34 -1.52 6.49
N THR A 316 -6.53 -1.24 7.03
CA THR A 316 -6.67 -0.56 8.32
C THR A 316 -7.66 -1.28 9.21
N GLY A 317 -7.39 -1.26 10.51
CA GLY A 317 -8.29 -1.68 11.56
C GLY A 317 -8.69 -0.43 12.33
N GLN A 318 -9.98 -0.13 12.36
CA GLN A 318 -10.48 1.00 13.14
C GLN A 318 -11.00 0.53 14.51
N TYR A 319 -10.77 1.35 15.53
CA TYR A 319 -11.34 1.16 16.86
C TYR A 319 -12.84 1.45 16.82
N ASN A 320 -13.65 0.50 17.29
CA ASN A 320 -15.07 0.73 17.49
C ASN A 320 -15.32 1.38 18.86
N GLU A 321 -15.49 2.70 18.88
CA GLU A 321 -15.80 3.45 20.11
C GLU A 321 -17.14 3.03 20.76
N MET A 322 -18.09 2.53 19.98
CA MET A 322 -19.44 2.23 20.50
C MET A 322 -19.51 0.93 21.32
N VAL A 323 -18.61 -0.02 21.10
CA VAL A 323 -18.66 -1.35 21.73
C VAL A 323 -17.46 -1.63 22.63
N LYS A 324 -16.44 -0.75 22.62
CA LYS A 324 -15.17 -0.97 23.33
C LYS A 324 -14.54 -2.35 23.06
N GLN A 325 -14.81 -2.92 21.89
CA GLN A 325 -14.35 -4.25 21.50
C GLN A 325 -13.63 -4.12 20.17
N TYR A 326 -12.46 -4.74 20.08
CA TYR A 326 -11.61 -4.69 18.92
C TYR A 326 -11.76 -5.98 18.14
N VAL A 327 -12.01 -5.86 16.85
CA VAL A 327 -12.13 -6.97 15.91
C VAL A 327 -10.82 -7.09 15.16
N ASN A 328 -10.27 -8.30 15.05
CA ASN A 328 -9.05 -8.56 14.31
C ASN A 328 -9.26 -8.22 12.82
N PRO A 329 -8.53 -7.26 12.23
CA PRO A 329 -8.73 -6.84 10.86
C PRO A 329 -8.05 -7.79 9.86
N ALA A 330 -8.34 -9.09 9.89
CA ALA A 330 -7.84 -10.01 8.84
C ALA A 330 -8.61 -9.78 7.52
N ILE A 331 -7.91 -9.75 6.39
CA ILE A 331 -8.54 -9.89 5.06
C ILE A 331 -8.28 -11.31 4.60
N ALA A 332 -9.30 -12.16 4.72
CA ALA A 332 -9.28 -13.47 4.10
C ALA A 332 -9.58 -13.30 2.60
N ASN A 333 -8.54 -13.20 1.77
CA ASN A 333 -8.71 -13.35 0.32
C ASN A 333 -8.71 -14.85 -0.03
N SER A 334 -9.77 -15.33 -0.68
CA SER A 334 -9.86 -16.69 -1.18
C SER A 334 -9.45 -16.83 -2.66
N GLY A 335 -8.95 -15.77 -3.30
CA GLY A 335 -8.31 -15.81 -4.62
C GLY A 335 -6.82 -15.43 -4.59
N ASN A 336 -6.18 -15.39 -5.77
CA ASN A 336 -4.76 -15.05 -5.87
C ASN A 336 -4.54 -13.56 -5.56
N LEU A 337 -3.37 -13.22 -5.04
CA LEU A 337 -2.89 -11.83 -5.00
C LEU A 337 -1.74 -11.70 -5.97
N ARG A 338 -1.79 -10.70 -6.83
CA ARG A 338 -0.70 -10.31 -7.72
C ARG A 338 -0.24 -8.92 -7.32
N LEU A 339 1.03 -8.78 -6.99
CA LEU A 339 1.67 -7.50 -6.73
C LEU A 339 2.65 -7.28 -7.88
N LEU A 340 2.35 -6.35 -8.78
CA LEU A 340 3.21 -6.03 -9.92
C LEU A 340 4.21 -4.94 -9.54
N GLY A 341 5.23 -4.70 -10.38
CA GLY A 341 6.15 -3.59 -10.21
C GLY A 341 5.47 -2.25 -9.95
N GLY A 342 5.89 -1.57 -8.88
CA GLY A 342 5.32 -0.32 -8.37
C GLY A 342 4.06 -0.48 -7.50
N GLY A 343 3.59 -1.71 -7.27
CA GLY A 343 2.47 -1.99 -6.38
C GLY A 343 2.82 -1.79 -4.90
N VAL A 344 1.85 -1.29 -4.13
CA VAL A 344 2.01 -1.00 -2.70
C VAL A 344 0.97 -1.75 -1.87
N LEU A 345 1.43 -2.38 -0.80
CA LEU A 345 0.58 -2.84 0.29
C LEU A 345 0.86 -2.00 1.53
N GLU A 346 -0.18 -1.42 2.11
CA GLU A 346 -0.07 -0.48 3.20
C GLU A 346 -0.90 -0.90 4.41
N SER A 347 -0.32 -0.81 5.61
CA SER A 347 -0.98 -1.14 6.87
C SER A 347 -0.89 -0.01 7.89
N HIS A 348 -2.02 0.40 8.47
CA HIS A 348 -2.10 1.44 9.50
C HIS A 348 -2.75 0.92 10.79
N TRP A 349 -2.13 1.20 11.95
CA TRP A 349 -2.70 0.98 13.28
C TRP A 349 -3.01 2.31 13.99
N GLY A 350 -4.25 2.51 14.46
CA GLY A 350 -4.73 3.78 15.03
C GLY A 350 -4.62 3.93 16.57
N VAL A 351 -4.62 5.20 17.01
CA VAL A 351 -4.53 5.76 18.38
C VAL A 351 -5.78 5.52 19.25
N GLY A 352 -5.60 5.30 20.57
CA GLY A 352 -6.67 5.43 21.58
C GLY A 352 -6.86 4.26 22.57
N ILE A 353 -6.02 3.23 22.47
CA ILE A 353 -6.18 1.95 23.18
C ILE A 353 -5.51 2.00 24.56
N THR A 354 -6.23 2.40 25.61
CA THR A 354 -5.65 2.50 26.98
C THR A 354 -5.72 1.22 27.81
N HIS A 355 -6.50 0.21 27.40
CA HIS A 355 -6.48 -1.13 27.99
C HIS A 355 -7.05 -2.14 27.00
N LEU A 356 -6.20 -2.78 26.20
CA LEU A 356 -6.49 -4.13 25.71
C LEU A 356 -5.20 -4.81 25.26
N GLN A 357 -4.87 -5.95 25.88
CA GLN A 357 -3.94 -6.92 25.31
C GLN A 357 -4.60 -7.49 24.06
N LEU A 358 -4.25 -6.95 22.90
CA LEU A 358 -4.72 -7.44 21.61
C LEU A 358 -3.55 -7.92 20.79
N ASN A 359 -3.79 -9.12 20.29
CA ASN A 359 -2.92 -9.89 19.46
C ASN A 359 -3.40 -9.68 18.03
N SER A 360 -2.69 -8.86 17.27
CA SER A 360 -3.12 -8.53 15.90
C SER A 360 -1.93 -8.64 14.96
N GLY A 361 -2.04 -9.63 14.08
CA GLY A 361 -1.43 -9.55 12.79
C GLY A 361 -2.48 -9.55 11.71
N TYR A 362 -2.28 -8.73 10.69
CA TYR A 362 -3.01 -8.88 9.43
C TYR A 362 -2.57 -10.22 8.84
N GLU A 363 -3.54 -11.04 8.49
CA GLU A 363 -3.32 -12.29 7.80
C GLU A 363 -3.82 -12.12 6.37
N PHE A 364 -3.00 -12.55 5.42
CA PHE A 364 -3.40 -12.73 4.04
C PHE A 364 -3.36 -14.23 3.70
N GLN A 365 -4.51 -14.78 3.30
CA GLN A 365 -4.79 -16.05 2.59
C GLN A 365 -5.21 -17.33 3.33
N SER A 366 -5.80 -18.24 2.51
CA SER A 366 -6.21 -19.64 2.79
C SER A 366 -5.48 -20.64 1.85
N GLY A 367 -5.33 -21.90 2.28
CA GLY A 367 -4.51 -23.02 1.77
C GLY A 367 -4.06 -23.15 0.29
N THR A 368 -4.84 -22.71 -0.71
CA THR A 368 -4.61 -23.07 -2.13
C THR A 368 -4.33 -21.90 -3.06
N GLN A 369 -4.39 -20.67 -2.57
CA GLN A 369 -4.20 -19.49 -3.39
C GLN A 369 -2.72 -19.09 -3.48
N LYS A 370 -2.36 -18.40 -4.57
CA LYS A 370 -0.99 -17.95 -4.81
C LYS A 370 -0.82 -16.46 -4.54
N LEU A 371 0.39 -16.10 -4.10
CA LEU A 371 0.91 -14.74 -4.12
C LEU A 371 1.88 -14.64 -5.29
N TYR A 372 1.58 -13.80 -6.28
CA TYR A 372 2.47 -13.47 -7.38
C TYR A 372 3.17 -12.15 -7.07
N LEU A 373 4.48 -12.15 -7.22
CA LEU A 373 5.36 -11.00 -7.08
C LEU A 373 6.00 -10.75 -8.45
N GLY A 374 5.65 -9.62 -9.06
CA GLY A 374 6.09 -9.21 -10.40
C GLY A 374 4.97 -9.28 -11.46
N ASP A 375 5.29 -8.83 -12.66
CA ASP A 375 4.43 -8.83 -13.86
C ASP A 375 4.68 -10.01 -14.84
N GLY A 376 5.58 -10.93 -14.48
CA GLY A 376 6.02 -12.07 -15.29
C GLY A 376 7.16 -11.75 -16.25
N ASN A 377 7.66 -10.51 -16.30
CA ASN A 377 8.72 -10.08 -17.20
C ASN A 377 10.06 -9.94 -16.47
N ALA A 378 10.86 -11.00 -16.48
CA ALA A 378 12.16 -11.06 -15.80
C ALA A 378 13.25 -10.07 -16.32
N ALA A 379 12.98 -9.25 -17.33
CA ALA A 379 14.00 -8.42 -17.99
C ALA A 379 14.35 -7.12 -17.23
N THR A 380 13.46 -6.60 -16.39
CA THR A 380 13.65 -5.31 -15.69
C THR A 380 13.35 -5.46 -14.22
N ALA A 381 14.27 -5.07 -13.33
CA ALA A 381 14.00 -5.16 -11.90
C ALA A 381 12.77 -4.33 -11.50
N GLU A 382 11.88 -4.94 -10.73
CA GLU A 382 10.62 -4.32 -10.31
C GLU A 382 10.58 -4.17 -8.79
N THR A 383 10.09 -3.04 -8.29
CA THR A 383 9.96 -2.84 -6.84
C THR A 383 8.53 -3.03 -6.38
N ILE A 384 8.31 -3.90 -5.40
CA ILE A 384 7.05 -4.03 -4.67
C ILE A 384 7.25 -3.48 -3.27
N THR A 385 6.34 -2.64 -2.80
CA THR A 385 6.47 -1.97 -1.51
C THR A 385 5.48 -2.49 -0.48
N PHE A 386 6.00 -2.93 0.66
CA PHE A 386 5.25 -3.18 1.89
C PHE A 386 5.52 -2.05 2.85
N ARG A 387 4.50 -1.27 3.21
CA ARG A 387 4.67 -0.13 4.11
C ARG A 387 3.69 -0.14 5.26
N GLY A 388 4.11 0.41 6.39
CA GLY A 388 3.20 0.55 7.51
C GLY A 388 3.77 1.32 8.67
N ILE A 389 2.89 1.59 9.64
CA ILE A 389 3.24 2.16 10.93
C ILE A 389 2.38 1.53 12.02
N GLU A 390 3.02 1.32 13.16
CA GLU A 390 2.36 1.11 14.44
C GLU A 390 2.39 2.41 15.24
N ASP A 391 1.25 2.88 15.75
CA ASP A 391 1.23 4.05 16.63
C ASP A 391 1.43 3.65 18.11
N ARG A 392 2.53 4.10 18.71
CA ARG A 392 2.94 3.83 20.10
C ARG A 392 2.25 4.69 21.16
N SER A 393 1.33 5.59 20.81
CA SER A 393 0.82 6.62 21.73
C SER A 393 0.20 6.10 23.05
N THR A 394 -0.08 4.80 23.21
CA THR A 394 -0.70 4.24 24.43
C THR A 394 0.08 3.10 25.12
N GLY A 395 1.28 2.76 24.65
CA GLY A 395 2.18 1.82 25.36
C GLY A 395 1.73 0.35 25.42
N ALA A 396 0.82 -0.11 24.56
CA ALA A 396 0.36 -1.51 24.50
C ALA A 396 0.69 -2.19 23.16
N ALA A 397 1.27 -3.40 23.26
CA ALA A 397 1.52 -4.48 22.29
C ALA A 397 1.92 -4.12 20.84
N THR A 398 3.14 -4.56 20.46
CA THR A 398 3.68 -4.50 19.09
C THR A 398 2.92 -5.41 18.12
N GLY A 399 2.06 -4.83 17.29
CA GLY A 399 1.40 -5.46 16.15
C GLY A 399 2.38 -5.86 15.06
N THR A 400 2.15 -7.02 14.43
CA THR A 400 2.99 -7.50 13.32
C THR A 400 2.17 -7.79 12.09
N PHE A 401 2.55 -7.20 10.96
CA PHE A 401 1.96 -7.47 9.67
C PHE A 401 2.45 -8.83 9.11
N PHE A 402 1.55 -9.80 8.86
CA PHE A 402 1.94 -11.13 8.38
C PHE A 402 1.42 -11.48 6.99
N PHE A 403 2.26 -12.17 6.23
CA PHE A 403 1.83 -12.90 5.04
C PHE A 403 1.63 -14.38 5.36
N GLY A 404 0.38 -14.83 5.31
CA GLY A 404 -0.05 -16.21 5.58
C GLY A 404 -0.13 -17.02 4.30
N THR A 405 1.01 -17.37 3.70
CA THR A 405 1.03 -18.22 2.52
C THR A 405 2.19 -19.21 2.60
N ASP A 406 1.94 -20.45 2.22
CA ASP A 406 3.00 -21.45 2.15
C ASP A 406 4.04 -20.97 1.13
N ASN A 407 5.33 -21.10 1.44
CA ASN A 407 6.39 -20.55 0.56
C ASN A 407 6.34 -21.12 -0.87
N ALA A 408 5.76 -22.32 -1.03
CA ALA A 408 5.50 -22.97 -2.33
C ALA A 408 4.37 -22.29 -3.15
N ASN A 409 3.52 -21.49 -2.50
CA ASN A 409 2.43 -20.73 -3.11
C ASN A 409 2.83 -19.28 -3.43
N VAL A 410 4.06 -18.87 -3.12
CA VAL A 410 4.61 -17.60 -3.59
C VAL A 410 5.35 -17.82 -4.90
N VAL A 411 4.85 -17.19 -5.96
CA VAL A 411 5.49 -17.11 -7.27
C VAL A 411 6.19 -15.77 -7.36
N ASP A 412 7.51 -15.78 -7.48
CA ASP A 412 8.33 -14.61 -7.70
C ASP A 412 8.90 -14.70 -9.12
N ASP A 413 8.74 -13.64 -9.90
CA ASP A 413 9.08 -13.62 -11.33
C ASP A 413 10.59 -13.53 -11.62
N GLY A 414 11.41 -13.50 -10.56
CA GLY A 414 12.87 -13.65 -10.65
C GLY A 414 13.64 -12.34 -10.78
N ASN A 415 12.94 -11.20 -10.74
CA ASN A 415 13.48 -9.85 -10.89
C ASN A 415 12.88 -8.84 -9.90
N VAL A 416 12.35 -9.32 -8.77
CA VAL A 416 11.59 -8.47 -7.83
C VAL A 416 12.48 -8.00 -6.69
N VAL A 417 12.47 -6.70 -6.44
CA VAL A 417 12.96 -6.07 -5.21
C VAL A 417 11.80 -5.91 -4.24
N LEU A 418 11.89 -6.55 -3.07
CA LEU A 418 10.92 -6.33 -1.99
C LEU A 418 11.39 -5.18 -1.11
N ARG A 419 10.62 -4.08 -1.09
CA ARG A 419 10.90 -2.90 -0.29
C ARG A 419 10.00 -2.88 0.94
N TYR A 420 10.60 -2.81 2.11
CA TYR A 420 9.94 -2.68 3.40
C TYR A 420 10.12 -1.25 3.92
N GLU A 421 9.04 -0.51 4.07
CA GLU A 421 9.06 0.93 4.36
C GLU A 421 8.26 1.27 5.63
N GLY A 422 8.86 2.05 6.53
CA GLY A 422 8.13 2.61 7.67
C GLY A 422 7.35 3.85 7.25
N LEU A 423 6.17 4.09 7.81
CA LEU A 423 5.41 5.33 7.61
C LEU A 423 5.71 6.38 8.70
N ALA A 424 5.30 7.63 8.45
CA ALA A 424 5.54 8.74 9.36
C ALA A 424 4.66 8.64 10.60
N GLY A 425 5.25 8.82 11.78
CA GLY A 425 4.60 8.77 13.09
C GLY A 425 5.48 8.07 14.13
N THR A 426 4.94 7.86 15.34
CA THR A 426 5.69 7.27 16.46
C THR A 426 5.47 5.77 16.54
N GLY A 427 6.38 4.96 15.98
CA GLY A 427 6.44 3.53 16.31
C GLY A 427 7.13 2.63 15.29
N ASP A 428 6.99 1.33 15.52
CA ASP A 428 7.74 0.28 14.84
C ASP A 428 6.89 -0.38 13.77
N PHE A 429 7.44 -0.64 12.59
CA PHE A 429 6.77 -1.47 11.59
C PHE A 429 7.28 -2.91 11.69
N ASN A 430 6.47 -3.81 12.25
CA ASN A 430 6.83 -5.23 12.32
C ASN A 430 6.20 -5.99 11.16
N ILE A 431 6.98 -6.86 10.53
CA ILE A 431 6.55 -7.63 9.37
C ILE A 431 7.14 -9.04 9.38
N GLY A 432 6.36 -10.04 8.97
CA GLY A 432 6.79 -11.44 8.91
C GLY A 432 6.04 -12.31 7.90
N TRP A 433 6.50 -13.55 7.75
CA TRP A 433 5.98 -14.54 6.80
C TRP A 433 5.65 -15.85 7.53
N SER A 434 4.51 -16.49 7.23
CA SER A 434 4.01 -17.68 7.95
C SER A 434 3.30 -18.69 7.06
N THR A 435 3.33 -19.98 7.45
CA THR A 435 2.49 -21.04 6.84
C THR A 435 1.05 -20.98 7.32
N LEU A 436 0.14 -21.46 6.46
CA LEU A 436 -1.30 -21.55 6.70
C LEU A 436 -1.71 -22.57 7.76
N ALA A 437 -0.90 -23.59 8.00
CA ALA A 437 -1.27 -24.73 8.85
C ALA A 437 -1.48 -24.38 10.34
N ASN A 438 -1.05 -23.19 10.79
CA ASN A 438 -1.07 -22.79 12.19
C ASN A 438 -2.07 -21.67 12.53
N ILE A 439 -2.82 -21.16 11.55
CA ILE A 439 -3.78 -20.06 11.76
C ILE A 439 -5.19 -20.49 11.35
N THR A 440 -5.56 -21.72 11.71
CA THR A 440 -6.95 -22.17 11.57
C THR A 440 -7.79 -21.52 12.66
N SER A 441 -8.55 -20.48 12.31
CA SER A 441 -9.65 -19.86 13.08
C SER A 441 -9.27 -19.25 14.43
N MET A 442 -9.37 -17.91 14.53
CA MET A 442 -9.79 -17.06 15.68
C MET A 442 -9.58 -17.50 17.15
N GLY A 443 -8.70 -18.45 17.45
CA GLY A 443 -8.54 -19.02 18.76
C GLY A 443 -7.08 -19.41 18.95
N TYR A 444 -6.36 -18.60 19.72
CA TYR A 444 -5.32 -18.96 20.69
C TYR A 444 -4.41 -20.16 20.38
N ASN A 445 -4.14 -20.49 19.13
CA ASN A 445 -3.27 -21.60 18.82
C ASN A 445 -1.86 -21.09 18.63
N SER A 446 -1.03 -21.53 19.57
CA SER A 446 0.41 -21.37 19.75
C SER A 446 1.23 -21.99 18.61
N GLY A 447 0.78 -21.80 17.38
CA GLY A 447 1.35 -22.39 16.18
C GLY A 447 2.54 -21.58 15.69
N THR A 448 3.72 -22.16 15.81
CA THR A 448 5.03 -21.68 15.36
C THR A 448 4.98 -20.97 14.00
N ILE A 449 5.42 -19.72 13.95
CA ILE A 449 5.81 -19.06 12.69
C ILE A 449 7.01 -19.83 12.16
N SER A 450 6.89 -20.41 10.97
CA SER A 450 7.79 -21.48 10.51
C SER A 450 8.65 -21.10 9.30
N TYR A 451 8.73 -19.81 8.91
CA TYR A 451 9.59 -19.38 7.82
C TYR A 451 10.64 -18.34 8.23
N PRO A 452 11.84 -18.41 7.65
CA PRO A 452 12.72 -17.26 7.55
C PRO A 452 11.98 -16.10 6.89
N PHE A 453 12.31 -14.89 7.32
CA PHE A 453 11.90 -13.67 6.65
C PHE A 453 12.35 -13.71 5.18
N ARG A 454 11.46 -13.33 4.27
CA ARG A 454 11.68 -13.44 2.82
C ARG A 454 12.23 -12.14 2.24
N GLY A 455 13.26 -12.27 1.42
CA GLY A 455 13.73 -11.23 0.49
C GLY A 455 13.17 -11.41 -0.91
N GLY A 456 13.33 -10.40 -1.76
CA GLY A 456 12.99 -10.49 -3.18
C GLY A 456 14.09 -11.15 -4.02
N SER A 457 13.71 -11.72 -5.16
CA SER A 457 14.62 -12.39 -6.09
C SER A 457 15.68 -11.48 -6.72
N ALA A 458 15.41 -10.19 -6.92
CA ALA A 458 16.40 -9.20 -7.35
C ALA A 458 17.01 -8.42 -6.18
N GLY A 459 16.43 -8.52 -4.98
CA GLY A 459 16.95 -7.87 -3.80
C GLY A 459 15.90 -7.52 -2.75
N THR A 460 16.37 -6.89 -1.67
CA THR A 460 15.56 -6.44 -0.56
C THR A 460 15.99 -5.04 -0.14
N GLU A 461 15.04 -4.16 0.14
CA GLU A 461 15.32 -2.82 0.66
C GLU A 461 14.58 -2.61 1.98
N PHE A 462 15.28 -2.08 2.98
CA PHE A 462 14.70 -1.59 4.22
C PHE A 462 14.81 -0.07 4.26
N ALA A 463 13.67 0.60 4.45
CA ALA A 463 13.55 2.05 4.48
C ALA A 463 12.73 2.54 5.70
N PRO A 464 13.22 2.37 6.95
CA PRO A 464 12.63 3.07 8.10
C PRO A 464 12.68 4.60 7.90
N ILE A 465 11.54 5.28 8.08
CA ILE A 465 11.41 6.70 7.74
C ILE A 465 12.32 7.66 8.54
N SER A 466 12.74 7.28 9.74
CA SER A 466 13.57 8.12 10.60
C SER A 466 14.43 7.28 11.54
N ALA A 467 15.40 7.93 12.21
CA ALA A 467 16.23 7.30 13.24
C ALA A 467 15.41 6.71 14.40
N ASP A 468 14.23 7.28 14.68
CA ASP A 468 13.35 6.90 15.80
C ASP A 468 12.34 5.80 15.43
N ASN A 469 12.23 5.47 14.13
CA ASN A 469 11.37 4.40 13.64
C ASN A 469 12.20 3.16 13.32
N SER A 470 11.69 1.98 13.68
CA SER A 470 12.35 0.71 13.35
C SER A 470 11.46 -0.22 12.54
N ILE A 471 12.08 -0.95 11.62
CA ILE A 471 11.44 -2.10 10.97
C ILE A 471 11.87 -3.36 11.70
N GLY A 472 10.90 -4.18 12.13
CA GLY A 472 11.13 -5.47 12.74
C GLY A 472 10.84 -6.59 11.76
N ALA A 473 11.87 -7.20 11.18
CA ALA A 473 11.76 -8.39 10.37
C ALA A 473 11.60 -9.61 11.28
N ILE A 474 10.42 -10.22 11.27
CA ILE A 474 10.06 -11.34 12.13
C ILE A 474 10.14 -12.64 11.34
N GLY A 475 11.05 -13.52 11.76
CA GLY A 475 11.20 -14.86 11.20
C GLY A 475 10.73 -15.95 12.15
N GLN A 476 11.20 -17.18 11.90
CA GLN A 476 10.96 -18.36 12.72
C GLN A 476 11.32 -18.18 14.21
N THR A 477 10.80 -19.06 15.07
CA THR A 477 10.94 -18.97 16.53
C THR A 477 12.37 -19.16 17.06
N THR A 478 13.27 -19.77 16.28
CA THR A 478 14.69 -19.92 16.63
C THR A 478 15.56 -19.91 15.37
N GLY A 479 16.85 -19.58 15.52
CA GLY A 479 17.84 -19.67 14.44
C GLY A 479 17.84 -18.48 13.48
N THR A 480 18.25 -18.72 12.24
CA THR A 480 18.37 -17.71 11.19
C THR A 480 17.02 -17.11 10.84
N VAL A 481 16.89 -15.80 11.03
CA VAL A 481 15.69 -15.04 10.63
C VAL A 481 15.76 -14.69 9.17
N PHE A 482 16.92 -14.27 8.66
CA PHE A 482 17.06 -13.78 7.29
C PHE A 482 18.34 -14.29 6.64
N THR A 483 18.24 -14.69 5.37
CA THR A 483 19.39 -15.03 4.53
C THR A 483 19.39 -14.13 3.31
N ALA A 484 20.40 -13.27 3.18
CA ALA A 484 20.62 -12.47 2.00
C ALA A 484 21.33 -13.32 0.93
N THR A 485 20.60 -13.71 -0.11
CA THR A 485 21.13 -14.39 -1.32
C THR A 485 21.17 -13.45 -2.54
N SER A 486 20.74 -12.22 -2.36
CA SER A 486 20.68 -11.15 -3.36
C SER A 486 20.93 -9.81 -2.65
N PRO A 487 21.17 -8.71 -3.37
CA PRO A 487 21.45 -7.41 -2.74
C PRO A 487 20.37 -7.03 -1.73
N THR A 488 20.79 -6.75 -0.49
CA THR A 488 19.96 -6.27 0.61
C THR A 488 20.52 -4.94 1.07
N SER A 489 19.69 -3.92 1.16
CA SER A 489 20.14 -2.59 1.59
C SER A 489 19.29 -2.01 2.71
N LEU A 490 19.93 -1.23 3.58
CA LEU A 490 19.28 -0.29 4.50
C LEU A 490 19.53 1.13 3.99
N VAL A 491 18.50 1.73 3.37
CA VAL A 491 18.66 2.97 2.58
C VAL A 491 18.40 4.26 3.36
N THR A 492 18.14 4.15 4.66
CA THR A 492 17.77 5.25 5.56
C THR A 492 18.45 5.11 6.92
N THR A 493 18.55 6.20 7.69
CA THR A 493 19.25 6.23 8.98
C THR A 493 18.52 5.54 10.14
N GLY A 494 17.39 4.87 9.89
CA GLY A 494 16.62 4.15 10.91
C GLY A 494 17.21 2.79 11.29
N THR A 495 16.47 2.05 12.12
CA THR A 495 16.88 0.72 12.57
C THR A 495 16.10 -0.37 11.84
N VAL A 496 16.78 -1.42 11.38
CA VAL A 496 16.17 -2.71 11.03
C VAL A 496 16.62 -3.76 12.04
N GLY A 497 15.67 -4.45 12.67
CA GLY A 497 15.95 -5.53 13.59
C GLY A 497 15.41 -6.86 13.08
N PHE A 498 16.23 -7.90 13.19
CA PHE A 498 15.88 -9.26 12.83
C PHE A 498 15.56 -10.04 14.09
N TYR A 499 14.30 -10.44 14.25
CA TYR A 499 13.80 -11.05 15.48
C TYR A 499 13.22 -12.43 15.20
N ASN A 500 13.57 -13.38 16.05
CA ASN A 500 12.80 -14.63 16.12
C ASN A 500 11.42 -14.31 16.68
N SER A 501 10.37 -14.95 16.16
CA SER A 501 9.03 -14.79 16.74
C SER A 501 8.93 -15.39 18.15
N THR A 502 8.16 -14.79 19.05
CA THR A 502 7.82 -15.44 20.34
C THR A 502 6.84 -16.60 20.17
N VAL A 503 7.01 -17.67 20.95
CA VAL A 503 6.09 -18.84 21.01
C VAL A 503 4.86 -18.61 21.89
N SER A 504 4.87 -17.57 22.74
CA SER A 504 3.82 -17.30 23.71
C SER A 504 3.01 -16.07 23.32
N GLY A 505 1.81 -16.28 22.81
CA GLY A 505 0.84 -15.24 22.44
C GLY A 505 0.35 -15.41 21.00
N PRO A 506 -0.91 -15.07 20.70
CA PRO A 506 -1.36 -14.98 19.31
C PRO A 506 -0.58 -13.86 18.58
N GLY A 507 -0.18 -14.06 17.33
CA GLY A 507 0.29 -12.95 16.47
C GLY A 507 1.77 -12.57 16.50
N GLY A 508 2.71 -13.49 16.77
CA GLY A 508 4.11 -13.36 16.35
C GLY A 508 4.79 -12.02 16.68
N HIS A 509 5.02 -11.77 17.97
CA HIS A 509 5.74 -10.59 18.40
C HIS A 509 7.25 -10.72 18.19
N ARG A 510 7.95 -9.57 18.21
CA ARG A 510 9.42 -9.51 18.35
C ARG A 510 9.84 -10.32 19.58
N GLY A 511 10.52 -11.44 19.36
CA GLY A 511 11.22 -12.18 20.39
C GLY A 511 12.65 -11.72 20.54
N ALA A 512 13.54 -12.66 20.89
CA ALA A 512 14.96 -12.39 20.89
C ALA A 512 15.46 -12.06 19.47
N ALA A 513 16.54 -11.29 19.37
CA ALA A 513 17.21 -11.09 18.09
C ALA A 513 17.60 -12.45 17.48
N GLY A 514 17.35 -12.62 16.19
CA GLY A 514 17.70 -13.82 15.44
C GLY A 514 18.93 -13.61 14.56
N ALA A 515 19.46 -14.71 14.02
CA ALA A 515 20.68 -14.66 13.22
C ALA A 515 20.38 -14.17 11.78
N VAL A 516 21.36 -13.53 11.17
CA VAL A 516 21.36 -13.14 9.76
C VAL A 516 22.52 -13.81 9.06
N VAL A 517 22.28 -14.36 7.88
CA VAL A 517 23.31 -14.94 7.01
C VAL A 517 23.38 -14.15 5.71
N ILE A 518 24.59 -13.83 5.26
CA ILE A 518 24.85 -13.25 3.95
C ILE A 518 25.57 -14.34 3.15
N ASP A 519 24.84 -14.94 2.21
CA ASP A 519 25.28 -16.10 1.43
C ASP A 519 25.89 -15.67 0.08
N ALA A 520 26.37 -16.63 -0.70
CA ALA A 520 26.95 -16.40 -2.02
C ALA A 520 25.99 -15.60 -2.94
N GLY A 521 26.49 -14.49 -3.49
CA GLY A 521 25.71 -13.58 -4.35
C GLY A 521 24.84 -12.59 -3.57
N GLY A 522 24.77 -12.71 -2.24
CA GLY A 522 24.15 -11.74 -1.37
C GLY A 522 25.09 -10.62 -0.95
N THR A 523 24.54 -9.43 -0.81
CA THR A 523 25.21 -8.28 -0.20
C THR A 523 24.30 -7.72 0.89
N PHE A 524 24.83 -7.34 2.04
CA PHE A 524 24.09 -6.52 3.00
C PHE A 524 24.80 -5.17 3.17
N ASP A 525 24.20 -4.15 2.57
CA ASP A 525 24.73 -2.80 2.46
C ASP A 525 23.97 -1.81 3.35
N LEU A 526 24.67 -1.13 4.26
CA LEU A 526 24.11 -0.03 5.05
C LEU A 526 24.41 1.29 4.35
N VAL A 527 23.64 1.58 3.30
CA VAL A 527 23.81 2.75 2.41
C VAL A 527 23.76 4.06 3.19
N ALA A 528 22.90 4.12 4.21
CA ALA A 528 22.82 5.21 5.15
C ALA A 528 23.37 4.80 6.52
N ALA A 529 23.66 5.78 7.38
CA ALA A 529 24.12 5.58 8.75
C ALA A 529 23.03 5.01 9.70
N GLY A 530 22.27 4.02 9.24
CA GLY A 530 21.29 3.28 10.01
C GLY A 530 21.92 2.12 10.79
N ARG A 531 21.07 1.34 11.46
CA ARG A 531 21.49 0.23 12.32
C ARG A 531 20.79 -1.06 11.95
N ALA A 532 21.57 -2.13 11.76
CA ALA A 532 21.06 -3.50 11.63
C ALA A 532 21.26 -4.26 12.95
N VAL A 533 20.20 -4.84 13.51
CA VAL A 533 20.25 -5.55 14.80
C VAL A 533 19.97 -7.04 14.61
N ALA A 534 20.88 -7.90 15.06
CA ALA A 534 20.77 -9.37 14.96
C ALA A 534 21.51 -10.06 16.12
N SER A 535 21.17 -11.32 16.44
CA SER A 535 21.93 -12.08 17.47
C SER A 535 23.28 -12.58 16.98
N GLN A 536 23.41 -12.76 15.67
CA GLN A 536 24.67 -13.01 14.97
C GLN A 536 24.51 -12.56 13.52
N ILE A 537 25.58 -12.04 12.92
CA ILE A 537 25.65 -11.84 11.48
C ILE A 537 26.80 -12.68 10.94
N THR A 538 26.50 -13.54 9.97
CA THR A 538 27.51 -14.41 9.34
C THR A 538 27.63 -14.09 7.86
N VAL A 539 28.82 -13.69 7.42
CA VAL A 539 29.15 -13.48 6.00
C VAL A 539 29.84 -14.73 5.49
N GLN A 540 29.22 -15.45 4.54
CA GLN A 540 29.76 -16.68 3.98
C GLN A 540 30.57 -16.40 2.70
N ASN A 541 31.16 -17.46 2.15
CA ASN A 541 31.92 -17.39 0.91
C ASN A 541 31.08 -16.81 -0.23
N GLY A 542 31.57 -15.74 -0.87
CA GLY A 542 30.87 -15.02 -1.93
C GLY A 542 29.76 -14.07 -1.44
N GLY A 543 29.54 -13.97 -0.13
CA GLY A 543 28.70 -12.93 0.48
C GLY A 543 29.50 -11.66 0.78
N VAL A 544 28.83 -10.51 0.80
CA VAL A 544 29.46 -9.19 1.00
C VAL A 544 28.75 -8.40 2.09
N ILE A 545 29.50 -7.78 2.99
CA ILE A 545 28.98 -6.79 3.94
C ILE A 545 29.61 -5.42 3.65
N SER A 546 28.79 -4.38 3.55
CA SER A 546 29.24 -3.05 3.12
C SER A 546 28.51 -1.88 3.77
N GLY A 547 28.98 -0.66 3.48
CA GLY A 547 28.29 0.59 3.81
C GLY A 547 28.87 1.35 5.01
N ILE A 548 28.12 2.37 5.46
CA ILE A 548 28.53 3.36 6.46
C ILE A 548 27.76 3.27 7.79
N GLY A 549 26.89 2.26 7.93
CA GLY A 549 26.04 2.08 9.11
C GLY A 549 26.66 1.24 10.22
N THR A 550 25.82 0.88 11.19
CA THR A 550 26.20 0.03 12.33
C THR A 550 25.55 -1.35 12.26
N PHE A 551 26.39 -2.39 12.23
CA PHE A 551 25.98 -3.76 12.49
C PHE A 551 26.03 -4.04 13.99
N SER A 552 24.87 -4.09 14.62
CA SER A 552 24.73 -4.34 16.05
C SER A 552 24.40 -5.79 16.30
N THR A 553 25.42 -6.53 16.71
CA THR A 553 25.30 -7.96 16.95
C THR A 553 26.38 -8.41 17.93
N PRO A 554 26.07 -9.31 18.88
CA PRO A 554 27.08 -9.91 19.74
C PRO A 554 28.31 -10.43 18.99
N LEU A 555 28.13 -10.94 17.76
CA LEU A 555 29.21 -11.40 16.90
C LEU A 555 28.89 -11.19 15.42
N LEU A 556 29.74 -10.44 14.73
CA LEU A 556 29.87 -10.42 13.28
C LEU A 556 30.98 -11.39 12.88
N GLN A 557 30.62 -12.46 12.17
CA GLN A 557 31.54 -13.51 11.74
C GLN A 557 31.67 -13.52 10.22
N VAL A 558 32.86 -13.24 9.71
CA VAL A 558 33.17 -13.34 8.27
C VAL A 558 33.92 -14.65 8.04
N THR A 559 33.28 -15.56 7.30
CA THR A 559 33.78 -16.90 7.00
C THR A 559 34.01 -17.01 5.50
N ASN A 560 35.14 -16.47 5.04
CA ASN A 560 35.54 -16.39 3.63
C ASN A 560 34.67 -15.43 2.78
N GLY A 561 33.89 -14.56 3.42
CA GLY A 561 33.15 -13.49 2.76
C GLY A 561 34.01 -12.24 2.54
N THR A 562 33.39 -11.20 1.98
CA THR A 562 34.03 -9.91 1.71
C THR A 562 33.48 -8.83 2.63
N VAL A 563 34.35 -7.94 3.11
CA VAL A 563 34.00 -6.71 3.82
C VAL A 563 34.45 -5.52 2.99
N GLU A 564 33.52 -4.60 2.72
CA GLU A 564 33.74 -3.39 1.92
C GLU A 564 33.24 -2.18 2.72
N PRO A 565 34.04 -1.63 3.64
CA PRO A 565 33.59 -0.50 4.44
C PRO A 565 33.29 0.72 3.56
N GLY A 566 32.24 1.45 3.88
CA GLY A 566 31.97 2.74 3.22
C GLY A 566 31.06 2.68 1.99
N ASN A 567 30.86 3.88 1.43
CA ASN A 567 30.21 4.20 0.15
C ASN A 567 31.11 5.27 -0.46
N ASP A 568 32.23 4.86 -1.08
CA ASP A 568 33.54 5.53 -1.04
C ASP A 568 34.24 5.38 0.32
N ILE A 569 35.49 5.86 0.42
CA ILE A 569 36.32 5.86 1.63
C ILE A 569 35.49 6.25 2.87
N GLY A 570 35.24 5.29 3.76
CA GLY A 570 34.26 5.40 4.81
C GLY A 570 34.59 4.61 6.07
N THR A 571 33.61 4.54 6.98
CA THR A 571 33.74 3.79 8.22
C THR A 571 32.56 2.87 8.41
N LEU A 572 32.86 1.58 8.58
CA LEU A 572 31.89 0.58 8.97
C LEU A 572 31.93 0.35 10.48
N TYR A 573 30.77 0.34 11.12
CA TYR A 573 30.67 0.16 12.57
C TYR A 573 30.13 -1.23 12.93
N VAL A 574 30.73 -1.85 13.93
CA VAL A 574 30.28 -3.11 14.54
C VAL A 574 30.10 -2.89 16.04
N ASP A 575 28.88 -3.05 16.54
CA ASP A 575 28.58 -2.98 17.97
C ASP A 575 28.45 -4.40 18.54
N GLY A 576 29.58 -4.93 19.01
CA GLY A 576 29.78 -6.29 19.55
C GLY A 576 31.19 -6.83 19.28
N ALA A 577 31.31 -8.08 18.83
CA ALA A 577 32.59 -8.67 18.44
C ALA A 577 32.68 -8.85 16.91
N MET A 578 33.90 -8.88 16.37
CA MET A 578 34.16 -9.20 14.97
C MET A 578 35.23 -10.28 14.84
N THR A 579 34.96 -11.28 14.00
CA THR A 579 35.94 -12.32 13.65
C THR A 579 36.03 -12.45 12.14
N LEU A 580 37.26 -12.39 11.63
CA LEU A 580 37.60 -12.68 10.25
C LEU A 580 38.30 -14.05 10.19
N ALA A 581 37.89 -14.91 9.27
CA ALA A 581 38.59 -16.17 8.95
C ALA A 581 39.68 -15.97 7.89
N ASP A 582 40.59 -16.93 7.75
CA ASP A 582 41.82 -16.87 6.93
C ASP A 582 41.63 -16.53 5.45
N ASN A 583 40.47 -16.81 4.85
CA ASN A 583 40.19 -16.44 3.46
C ASN A 583 39.14 -15.33 3.34
N SER A 584 38.85 -14.61 4.42
CA SER A 584 37.99 -13.42 4.38
C SER A 584 38.72 -12.33 3.61
N VAL A 585 38.00 -11.57 2.79
CA VAL A 585 38.57 -10.51 1.98
C VAL A 585 38.17 -9.16 2.56
N LEU A 586 39.15 -8.28 2.78
CA LEU A 586 38.95 -6.89 3.15
C LEU A 586 39.27 -6.02 1.92
N ASN A 587 38.26 -5.43 1.30
CA ASN A 587 38.45 -4.48 0.21
C ASN A 587 38.42 -3.07 0.79
N PHE A 588 39.60 -2.48 1.00
CA PHE A 588 39.73 -1.16 1.59
C PHE A 588 40.19 -0.16 0.54
N GLU A 589 39.50 0.96 0.46
CA GLU A 589 39.82 2.11 -0.36
C GLU A 589 40.77 3.08 0.36
N PHE A 590 41.69 3.67 -0.39
CA PHE A 590 42.73 4.56 0.11
C PHE A 590 42.92 5.79 -0.79
N ASP A 591 43.06 6.95 -0.15
CA ASP A 591 43.62 8.15 -0.75
C ASP A 591 44.96 8.53 -0.10
N THR A 592 45.46 9.73 -0.41
CA THR A 592 46.75 10.21 0.09
C THR A 592 46.83 10.40 1.62
N THR A 593 45.69 10.46 2.29
CA THR A 593 45.52 10.91 3.68
C THR A 593 44.54 10.07 4.50
N THR A 594 43.59 9.39 3.86
CA THR A 594 42.52 8.63 4.50
C THR A 594 42.39 7.24 3.88
N CYS A 595 41.74 6.34 4.61
CA CYS A 595 41.39 5.01 4.16
C CYS A 595 40.08 4.56 4.78
N ASP A 596 39.53 3.49 4.22
CA ASP A 596 38.47 2.75 4.86
C ASP A 596 38.86 2.30 6.26
N LYS A 597 37.84 2.24 7.12
CA LYS A 597 38.02 1.90 8.52
C LYS A 597 36.90 1.02 9.02
N ILE A 598 37.25 0.06 9.86
CA ILE A 598 36.29 -0.69 10.66
C ILE A 598 36.42 -0.28 12.13
N VAL A 599 35.31 0.07 12.75
CA VAL A 599 35.24 0.44 14.16
C VAL A 599 34.40 -0.59 14.91
N VAL A 600 35.02 -1.29 15.86
CA VAL A 600 34.36 -2.31 16.67
C VAL A 600 34.23 -1.83 18.11
N THR A 601 32.99 -1.64 18.55
CA THR A 601 32.61 -1.14 19.88
C THR A 601 31.72 -2.14 20.60
N GLY A 602 31.15 -1.74 21.73
CA GLY A 602 30.22 -2.57 22.49
C GLY A 602 30.91 -3.56 23.41
N THR A 603 30.15 -4.49 23.97
CA THR A 603 30.67 -5.57 24.82
C THR A 603 30.54 -6.89 24.07
N PRO A 604 31.65 -7.62 23.80
CA PRO A 604 33.01 -7.41 24.33
C PRO A 604 33.89 -6.43 23.53
N GLY A 605 33.47 -5.96 22.35
CA GLY A 605 34.26 -5.03 21.53
C GLY A 605 35.51 -5.64 20.90
N THR A 606 35.66 -6.96 20.94
CA THR A 606 36.87 -7.69 20.52
C THR A 606 36.93 -7.91 19.02
N VAL A 607 38.15 -7.91 18.46
CA VAL A 607 38.41 -8.19 17.05
C VAL A 607 39.47 -9.28 16.91
N THR A 608 39.15 -10.31 16.13
CA THR A 608 40.15 -11.25 15.60
C THR A 608 40.29 -10.99 14.11
N VAL A 609 41.46 -10.49 13.71
CA VAL A 609 41.78 -10.15 12.32
C VAL A 609 42.59 -11.31 11.72
N ASP A 610 42.06 -11.84 10.63
CA ASP A 610 42.71 -12.78 9.72
C ASP A 610 42.24 -12.41 8.30
N GLY A 611 42.69 -13.12 7.27
CA GLY A 611 42.23 -12.91 5.91
C GLY A 611 43.20 -12.14 5.02
N ILE A 612 42.64 -11.57 3.95
CA ILE A 612 43.38 -10.95 2.86
C ILE A 612 42.96 -9.48 2.73
N LEU A 613 43.92 -8.56 2.90
CA LEU A 613 43.73 -7.13 2.68
C LEU A 613 44.02 -6.74 1.23
N ASN A 614 43.00 -6.29 0.52
CA ASN A 614 43.10 -5.63 -0.78
C ASN A 614 43.11 -4.11 -0.59
N ILE A 615 44.15 -3.47 -1.13
CA ILE A 615 44.33 -2.02 -1.13
C ILE A 615 43.88 -1.48 -2.48
N LEU A 616 42.72 -0.83 -2.47
CA LEU A 616 42.14 -0.14 -3.61
C LEU A 616 42.51 1.34 -3.53
N GLY A 617 42.94 1.94 -4.65
CA GLY A 617 43.38 3.35 -4.67
C GLY A 617 44.88 3.56 -4.47
N ALA A 618 45.26 4.74 -3.97
CA ALA A 618 46.64 5.24 -4.03
C ALA A 618 47.13 5.76 -2.66
N PRO A 619 47.46 4.86 -1.71
CA PRO A 619 48.04 5.27 -0.44
C PRO A 619 49.40 5.95 -0.65
N THR A 620 49.69 6.94 0.20
CA THR A 620 50.96 7.66 0.19
C THR A 620 52.01 6.95 1.04
N MET A 621 53.22 6.80 0.48
CA MET A 621 54.33 6.19 1.23
C MET A 621 54.66 7.01 2.48
N GLY A 622 54.86 6.35 3.61
CA GLY A 622 55.19 6.99 4.88
C GLY A 622 53.98 7.51 5.67
N THR A 623 52.78 7.49 5.09
CA THR A 623 51.54 7.82 5.81
C THR A 623 51.05 6.61 6.61
N VAL A 624 50.66 6.86 7.87
CA VAL A 624 50.03 5.86 8.73
C VAL A 624 48.52 5.90 8.53
N TYR A 625 47.94 4.74 8.26
CA TYR A 625 46.51 4.54 8.06
C TYR A 625 45.97 3.63 9.16
N THR A 626 44.83 3.97 9.77
CA THR A 626 44.20 3.12 10.80
C THR A 626 43.09 2.29 10.17
N LEU A 627 43.32 0.98 10.06
CA LEU A 627 42.36 0.05 9.43
C LEU A 627 41.27 -0.38 10.39
N PHE A 628 41.62 -0.64 11.66
CA PHE A 628 40.68 -1.03 12.70
C PHE A 628 40.83 -0.16 13.95
N SER A 629 39.73 0.10 14.63
CA SER A 629 39.71 0.57 16.02
C SER A 629 38.77 -0.29 16.85
N SER A 630 39.25 -0.87 17.95
CA SER A 630 38.51 -1.78 18.82
C SER A 630 38.49 -1.27 20.26
N THR A 631 37.33 -1.24 20.94
CA THR A 631 37.29 -0.92 22.39
C THR A 631 37.72 -2.09 23.28
N GLY A 632 37.87 -3.28 22.70
CA GLY A 632 38.31 -4.50 23.37
C GLY A 632 39.72 -4.93 22.94
N THR A 633 39.97 -6.24 23.05
CA THR A 633 41.20 -6.85 22.55
C THR A 633 41.15 -6.95 21.03
N LEU A 634 42.22 -6.52 20.37
CA LEU A 634 42.47 -6.77 18.95
C LEU A 634 43.61 -7.77 18.80
N THR A 635 43.32 -8.91 18.20
CA THR A 635 44.30 -9.95 17.88
C THR A 635 44.45 -10.02 16.36
N ASP A 636 45.66 -9.76 15.87
CA ASP A 636 46.03 -10.01 14.47
C ASP A 636 46.66 -11.40 14.37
N ASN A 637 45.97 -12.30 13.66
CA ASN A 637 46.38 -13.68 13.41
C ASN A 637 47.11 -13.85 12.07
N ILE A 638 47.67 -12.76 11.53
CA ILE A 638 48.36 -12.64 10.23
C ILE A 638 47.40 -12.20 9.13
N LEU A 639 47.02 -10.92 9.13
CA LEU A 639 46.38 -10.31 7.97
C LEU A 639 47.34 -10.30 6.77
N GLU A 640 47.00 -11.06 5.73
CA GLU A 640 47.84 -11.19 4.54
C GLU A 640 47.60 -10.05 3.54
N PRO A 641 48.65 -9.49 2.92
CA PRO A 641 48.47 -8.52 1.85
C PRO A 641 48.05 -9.23 0.56
N GLY A 642 46.87 -8.88 0.04
CA GLY A 642 46.36 -9.30 -1.27
C GLY A 642 46.79 -8.34 -2.38
N VAL A 643 45.81 -7.70 -3.02
CA VAL A 643 46.05 -6.66 -4.05
C VAL A 643 46.71 -5.44 -3.42
N ARG A 644 47.81 -4.96 -4.01
CA ARG A 644 48.55 -3.79 -3.49
C ARG A 644 49.20 -2.96 -4.61
N PRO A 645 49.36 -1.63 -4.41
CA PRO A 645 50.16 -0.79 -5.30
C PRO A 645 51.59 -1.32 -5.54
N SER A 646 52.19 -1.02 -6.69
CA SER A 646 53.57 -1.45 -6.97
C SER A 646 54.61 -0.65 -6.18
N GLY A 647 55.75 -1.26 -5.84
CA GLY A 647 56.96 -0.54 -5.38
C GLY A 647 57.08 -0.32 -3.87
N GLY A 648 56.27 -1.01 -3.07
CA GLY A 648 56.34 -0.93 -1.61
C GLY A 648 55.96 -2.23 -0.90
N ARG A 649 56.16 -2.22 0.42
CA ARG A 649 55.77 -3.28 1.36
C ARG A 649 54.93 -2.68 2.48
N ILE A 650 54.05 -3.50 3.05
CA ILE A 650 53.14 -3.10 4.12
C ILE A 650 53.74 -3.51 5.46
N THR A 651 53.64 -2.63 6.45
CA THR A 651 53.89 -2.94 7.86
C THR A 651 52.60 -2.76 8.64
N LEU A 652 52.22 -3.78 9.41
CA LEU A 652 51.07 -3.75 10.32
C LEU A 652 51.55 -3.76 11.77
N TRP A 653 50.89 -2.99 12.63
CA TRP A 653 51.13 -3.05 14.08
C TRP A 653 49.87 -2.63 14.84
N THR A 654 49.79 -3.10 16.08
CA THR A 654 48.75 -2.70 17.02
C THR A 654 49.27 -1.65 18.00
N GLU A 655 48.42 -0.68 18.34
CA GLU A 655 48.73 0.30 19.37
C GLU A 655 47.48 0.69 20.16
N ALA A 656 47.65 1.00 21.44
CA ALA A 656 46.57 1.54 22.26
C ALA A 656 46.55 3.07 22.16
N ALA A 657 45.45 3.66 21.71
CA ALA A 657 45.27 5.10 21.60
C ALA A 657 43.81 5.50 21.82
N GLY A 658 43.58 6.55 22.63
CA GLY A 658 42.26 7.17 22.77
C GLY A 658 41.15 6.25 23.31
N GLY A 659 41.48 5.21 24.08
CA GLY A 659 40.53 4.22 24.56
C GLY A 659 40.24 3.07 23.58
N TYR A 660 40.96 3.02 22.46
CA TYR A 660 40.90 1.94 21.47
C TYR A 660 42.24 1.20 21.38
N THR A 661 42.18 -0.06 20.98
CA THR A 661 43.27 -0.79 20.35
C THR A 661 43.12 -0.65 18.84
N ASN A 662 44.09 -0.02 18.18
CA ASN A 662 44.08 0.22 16.74
C ASN A 662 44.97 -0.79 16.02
N LEU A 663 44.56 -1.23 14.82
CA LEU A 663 45.44 -1.87 13.84
C LEU A 663 45.81 -0.84 12.79
N ASN A 664 47.09 -0.51 12.70
CA ASN A 664 47.61 0.48 11.77
C ASN A 664 48.40 -0.16 10.64
N MET A 665 48.38 0.52 9.50
CA MET A 665 49.10 0.19 8.29
C MET A 665 50.06 1.32 7.92
N LEU A 666 51.28 0.96 7.53
CA LEU A 666 52.24 1.87 6.93
C LEU A 666 52.73 1.29 5.61
N TRP A 667 52.58 2.06 4.54
CA TRP A 667 53.16 1.74 3.25
C TRP A 667 54.59 2.29 3.17
N ILE A 668 55.59 1.41 3.03
CA ILE A 668 57.00 1.81 2.94
C ILE A 668 57.64 1.35 1.63
N PRO A 669 58.69 2.04 1.16
CA PRO A 669 59.47 1.57 0.02
C PRO A 669 60.01 0.15 0.25
N GLU A 670 60.06 -0.64 -0.83
CA GLU A 670 60.93 -1.81 -0.81
C GLU A 670 62.37 -1.35 -0.59
N PRO A 671 63.15 -2.05 0.25
CA PRO A 671 64.54 -1.67 0.44
C PRO A 671 65.24 -1.89 -0.90
N THR A 672 65.68 -0.81 -1.55
CA THR A 672 66.44 -0.92 -2.80
C THR A 672 67.62 -1.84 -2.56
N THR A 673 67.65 -2.96 -3.28
CA THR A 673 68.66 -4.03 -3.19
C THR A 673 70.10 -3.48 -3.32
N GLY A 674 70.26 -2.29 -3.93
CA GLY A 674 71.51 -1.56 -4.04
C GLY A 674 72.10 -1.07 -2.71
N LEU A 675 71.29 -0.74 -1.70
CA LEU A 675 71.81 -0.20 -0.42
C LEU A 675 72.50 -1.28 0.43
N ILE A 676 72.04 -2.54 0.32
CA ILE A 676 72.68 -3.71 0.93
C ILE A 676 73.97 -4.08 0.18
N LEU A 677 74.00 -3.92 -1.15
CA LEU A 677 75.19 -4.13 -1.97
C LEU A 677 76.27 -3.06 -1.76
N ILE A 678 75.89 -1.80 -1.53
CA ILE A 678 76.84 -0.71 -1.24
C ILE A 678 77.45 -0.87 0.16
N LEU A 679 76.68 -1.28 1.18
CA LEU A 679 77.25 -1.62 2.49
C LEU A 679 78.13 -2.87 2.43
N GLY A 680 77.74 -3.89 1.67
CA GLY A 680 78.55 -5.09 1.44
C GLY A 680 79.88 -4.80 0.71
N ALA A 681 79.84 -3.93 -0.31
CA ALA A 681 81.03 -3.49 -1.04
C ALA A 681 81.95 -2.60 -0.18
N ALA A 682 81.39 -1.73 0.67
CA ALA A 682 82.16 -0.93 1.62
C ALA A 682 82.82 -1.78 2.73
N LEU A 683 82.16 -2.86 3.18
CA LEU A 683 82.75 -3.82 4.12
C LEU A 683 83.82 -4.72 3.46
N ALA A 684 83.63 -5.11 2.20
CA ALA A 684 84.61 -5.88 1.43
C ALA A 684 85.84 -5.04 1.04
N ALA A 685 85.67 -3.75 0.74
CA ALA A 685 86.78 -2.82 0.47
C ALA A 685 87.66 -2.52 1.70
N ARG A 686 87.13 -2.69 2.92
CA ARG A 686 87.90 -2.59 4.19
C ARG A 686 88.74 -3.82 4.51
N ARG A 687 88.57 -4.95 3.80
CA ARG A 687 89.40 -6.16 3.91
C ARG A 687 90.36 -6.30 2.73
N ARG A 688 91.24 -5.31 2.53
CA ARG A 688 92.49 -5.55 1.79
C ARG A 688 93.66 -5.52 2.78
N PRO A 689 94.41 -6.63 2.95
CA PRO A 689 95.61 -6.62 3.77
C PRO A 689 96.69 -5.77 3.08
N ALA A 690 97.28 -4.85 3.84
CA ALA A 690 98.47 -4.14 3.43
C ALA A 690 99.60 -5.15 3.20
N ALA A 691 99.92 -5.43 1.94
CA ALA A 691 101.13 -6.12 1.56
C ALA A 691 102.29 -5.12 1.48
N ARG A 692 103.41 -5.51 2.08
CA ARG A 692 104.68 -4.80 2.30
C ARG A 692 105.27 -4.10 1.07
N ALA A 693 105.96 -2.98 1.35
CA ALA A 693 107.34 -2.74 0.92
C ALA A 693 108.08 -2.10 2.09
#